data_AF-A0A843BG90-F1
#
_entry.id   AF-A0A843BG90-F1
#
_cell.length_a   1.000
_cell.length_b   1.000
_cell.length_c   1.000
_cell.angle_alpha   90.00
_cell.angle_beta   90.00
_cell.angle_gamma   90.00
#
_symmetry.space_group_name_H-M   'P 1'
#
loop_
_entity.id
_entity.type
_entity.pdbx_description
1 polymer ?
#
loop_
_entity_poly.entity_id
_entity_poly.type
_entity_poly.pdbx_seq_one_letter_code
_entity_poly.pdbx_strand_id
1 'polypeptide(L)'
;MRVDRHLSERGMREAMSRLYAAMVLSEANTEALRNGEAGRGSVEAVGSPTAVSCMNGLGWWLNTLRMYAEPDPFVDAIEAPLRRSAEFLQHMRTLRPRRSTDIRALVFAVSDPYYDYASDRDLRTVSAVAPDLENVVYVRMDDWGGGDVPGWYVFTGVQPILLVNRLRMTRGSSVTPAGTAGDGAGLAGMAFLNCPLSGANDFRRSLAMENFCEVHSWQRDGMHMLGAPLVLHGRVSSVDHYRIGLAGCGRDGAFLSAYLSEDADRMRPAGLAAGAYVRVLAVSWYRGDADTGPEPEAEVYVIEETDRDGAVAGDAAGLARVAGPVSVSDMLDRYGCVPESGLLERAGDRVVFRRAGGAAEGLCREFVRAADAVRKARLEARGSIHCFPENVFSDRVTDDRIAHVLVYDREKRDALLRIIEAKERGGAADHETDGPPARAVRWLRQMGLAEGDDLAATQSGRRHGYKCAKSVVGLRLDPLTAYAVFVPDLDAPGIPPSFVYKYLEDSGYVRAKVRGYKCRLVMCRKGAPEPDLERCAGLAGALMEAVLEEFDAVSHPLTPEYLAEKMKAGGRVPPVYVEYLLNAMESGGIVRRDGDSWSVPLDDSISRVLERNTGHSLTTQQIMRELSIPRTDGDAVDVVLDRLRKSGTAIEILRGRWAAAGGGADALAHGAYETAVDLYGRLPENRRRRTSVAAFLPYLGKRLWDLGMRAGRQEAAKRAVDRMVADGKWTGPL
;
A
#
# COMPACT_ATOMS: atom_id res chain seq x y z
N MET A 1 -12.36 5.05 -3.04
CA MET A 1 -11.01 5.62 -3.35
C MET A 1 -10.05 5.27 -2.20
N ARG A 2 -8.74 5.03 -2.38
CA ARG A 2 -7.86 4.68 -1.22
C ARG A 2 -7.64 5.83 -0.21
N VAL A 3 -8.06 7.05 -0.57
CA VAL A 3 -8.06 8.26 0.27
C VAL A 3 -9.23 8.28 1.26
N ASP A 4 -10.24 7.43 1.05
CA ASP A 4 -11.51 7.40 1.78
C ASP A 4 -11.33 7.45 3.31
N ARG A 5 -10.40 6.66 3.87
CA ARG A 5 -10.18 6.67 5.33
C ARG A 5 -9.66 8.01 5.88
N HIS A 6 -8.93 8.78 5.09
CA HIS A 6 -8.39 10.10 5.49
C HIS A 6 -9.40 11.22 5.33
N LEU A 7 -10.36 11.03 4.43
CA LEU A 7 -11.44 11.96 4.16
C LEU A 7 -12.75 11.55 4.83
N SER A 8 -12.80 10.44 5.58
CA SER A 8 -13.95 10.11 6.41
C SER A 8 -14.16 11.17 7.50
N GLU A 9 -15.36 11.21 8.09
CA GLU A 9 -15.67 12.11 9.22
C GLU A 9 -14.61 12.04 10.30
N ARG A 10 -14.31 10.82 10.77
CA ARG A 10 -13.30 10.60 11.80
C ARG A 10 -11.91 11.09 11.35
N GLY A 11 -11.54 10.81 10.11
CA GLY A 11 -10.25 11.23 9.55
C GLY A 11 -10.09 12.74 9.52
N MET A 12 -11.12 13.45 9.04
CA MET A 12 -11.13 14.92 8.98
C MET A 12 -11.16 15.54 10.38
N ARG A 13 -12.01 15.03 11.29
CA ARG A 13 -12.10 15.51 12.68
C ARG A 13 -10.79 15.31 13.45
N GLU A 14 -10.13 14.17 13.27
CA GLU A 14 -8.78 13.93 13.82
C GLU A 14 -7.75 14.90 13.24
N ALA A 15 -7.79 15.19 11.94
CA ALA A 15 -6.89 16.15 11.29
C ALA A 15 -7.09 17.58 11.83
N MET A 16 -8.34 18.04 11.97
CA MET A 16 -8.67 19.35 12.56
C MET A 16 -8.24 19.44 14.03
N SER A 17 -8.43 18.37 14.81
CA SER A 17 -7.95 18.30 16.21
C SER A 17 -6.43 18.38 16.30
N ARG A 18 -5.70 17.66 15.42
CA ARG A 18 -4.23 17.73 15.34
C ARG A 18 -3.74 19.11 14.91
N LEU A 19 -4.43 19.75 13.96
CA LEU A 19 -4.15 21.11 13.53
C LEU A 19 -4.26 22.11 14.69
N TYR A 20 -5.37 22.06 15.44
CA TYR A 20 -5.55 22.87 16.64
C TYR A 20 -4.39 22.69 17.62
N ALA A 21 -4.08 21.45 18.00
CA ALA A 21 -3.04 21.15 18.98
C ALA A 21 -1.64 21.58 18.48
N ALA A 22 -1.31 21.31 17.22
CA ALA A 22 -0.03 21.68 16.62
C ALA A 22 0.19 23.21 16.63
N MET A 23 -0.82 24.00 16.27
CA MET A 23 -0.72 25.45 16.25
C MET A 23 -0.75 26.06 17.66
N VAL A 24 -1.65 25.59 18.53
CA VAL A 24 -1.87 26.22 19.85
C VAL A 24 -0.74 25.91 20.83
N LEU A 25 -0.20 24.69 20.79
CA LEU A 25 0.81 24.22 21.75
C LEU A 25 2.25 24.52 21.33
N SER A 26 2.49 24.99 20.09
CA SER A 26 3.84 25.28 19.58
C SER A 26 3.85 26.42 18.56
N GLU A 27 4.61 27.48 18.87
CA GLU A 27 4.80 28.61 17.96
C GLU A 27 5.63 28.23 16.73
N ALA A 28 6.68 27.42 16.92
CA ALA A 28 7.51 26.90 15.83
C ALA A 28 6.70 26.03 14.84
N ASN A 29 5.81 25.17 15.33
CA ASN A 29 4.93 24.39 14.44
C ASN A 29 3.92 25.29 13.70
N THR A 30 3.43 26.36 14.36
CA THR A 30 2.59 27.37 13.70
C THR A 30 3.35 28.03 12.55
N GLU A 31 4.62 28.38 12.77
CA GLU A 31 5.48 28.97 11.75
C GLU A 31 5.74 28.02 10.57
N ALA A 32 6.04 26.75 10.85
CA ALA A 32 6.19 25.73 9.83
C ALA A 32 4.92 25.54 8.98
N LEU A 33 3.73 25.62 9.61
CA LEU A 33 2.45 25.58 8.91
C LEU A 33 2.26 26.81 8.02
N ARG A 34 2.54 28.02 8.52
CA ARG A 34 2.52 29.26 7.72
C ARG A 34 3.43 29.17 6.50
N ASN A 35 4.63 28.64 6.66
CA ASN A 35 5.61 28.53 5.58
C ASN A 35 5.28 27.39 4.60
N GLY A 36 4.23 26.58 4.84
CA GLY A 36 3.79 25.49 3.96
C GLY A 36 4.68 24.25 4.02
N GLU A 37 5.36 24.03 5.14
CA GLU A 37 6.38 23.00 5.27
C GLU A 37 5.85 21.70 5.91
N ALA A 38 4.72 21.75 6.63
CA ALA A 38 4.13 20.62 7.37
C ALA A 38 3.88 19.35 6.53
N GLY A 39 3.59 19.49 5.22
CA GLY A 39 3.37 18.38 4.30
C GLY A 39 4.60 17.96 3.48
N ARG A 40 5.77 18.61 3.64
CA ARG A 40 6.97 18.37 2.83
C ARG A 40 7.93 17.35 3.44
N GLY A 41 7.65 16.84 4.63
CA GLY A 41 8.45 15.81 5.30
C GLY A 41 9.81 16.27 5.84
N SER A 42 10.14 17.56 5.69
CA SER A 42 11.45 18.15 6.02
C SER A 42 11.51 18.87 7.36
N VAL A 43 10.39 19.06 8.05
CA VAL A 43 10.34 19.84 9.30
C VAL A 43 10.33 18.94 10.51
N GLU A 44 11.30 19.14 11.38
CA GLU A 44 11.26 18.57 12.73
C GLU A 44 10.15 19.25 13.53
N ALA A 45 9.16 18.47 13.96
CA ALA A 45 8.11 18.98 14.82
C ALA A 45 8.70 19.38 16.19
N VAL A 46 8.32 20.56 16.68
CA VAL A 46 8.87 21.16 17.91
C VAL A 46 7.76 21.37 18.94
N GLY A 47 8.06 21.19 20.23
CA GLY A 47 7.15 21.53 21.35
C GLY A 47 7.00 20.39 22.35
N SER A 48 5.88 20.39 23.09
CA SER A 48 5.55 19.28 24.00
C SER A 48 5.34 17.96 23.23
N PRO A 49 5.43 16.79 23.88
CA PRO A 49 5.20 15.49 23.23
C PRO A 49 3.88 15.45 22.44
N THR A 50 2.81 16.05 22.99
CA THR A 50 1.51 16.17 22.32
C THR A 50 1.58 17.05 21.07
N ALA A 51 2.26 18.20 21.13
CA ALA A 51 2.42 19.09 19.99
C ALA A 51 3.22 18.43 18.86
N VAL A 52 4.31 17.73 19.21
CA VAL A 52 5.16 16.98 18.28
C VAL A 52 4.36 15.85 17.61
N SER A 53 3.65 15.05 18.41
CA SER A 53 2.82 13.95 17.91
C SER A 53 1.72 14.45 16.97
N CYS A 54 1.02 15.53 17.34
CA CYS A 54 -0.04 16.11 16.51
C CYS A 54 0.49 16.68 15.20
N MET A 55 1.62 17.41 15.23
CA MET A 55 2.25 17.95 14.03
C MET A 55 2.74 16.84 13.10
N ASN A 56 3.36 15.79 13.62
CA ASN A 56 3.77 14.62 12.84
C ASN A 56 2.58 13.89 12.21
N GLY A 57 1.49 13.72 12.97
CA GLY A 57 0.25 13.11 12.48
C GLY A 57 -0.44 13.95 11.40
N LEU A 58 -0.45 15.27 11.56
CA LEU A 58 -0.97 16.21 10.55
C LEU A 58 -0.11 16.19 9.28
N GLY A 59 1.22 16.25 9.43
CA GLY A 59 2.14 16.21 8.29
C GLY A 59 2.05 14.90 7.51
N TRP A 60 1.85 13.77 8.21
CA TRP A 60 1.56 12.50 7.56
C TRP A 60 0.24 12.49 6.79
N TRP A 61 -0.83 13.06 7.37
CA TRP A 61 -2.13 13.21 6.69
C TRP A 61 -2.01 14.09 5.43
N LEU A 62 -1.37 15.26 5.54
CA LEU A 62 -1.13 16.17 4.42
C LEU A 62 -0.31 15.52 3.30
N ASN A 63 0.80 14.86 3.66
CA ASN A 63 1.66 14.19 2.69
C ASN A 63 0.91 13.06 1.99
N THR A 64 0.10 12.31 2.74
CA THR A 64 -0.76 11.26 2.19
C THR A 64 -1.74 11.84 1.18
N LEU A 65 -2.49 12.87 1.54
CA LEU A 65 -3.46 13.49 0.64
C LEU A 65 -2.78 14.06 -0.61
N ARG A 66 -1.63 14.71 -0.46
CA ARG A 66 -0.85 15.27 -1.57
C ARG A 66 -0.45 14.21 -2.60
N MET A 67 -0.25 12.95 -2.20
CA MET A 67 0.04 11.85 -3.16
C MET A 67 -1.08 11.66 -4.18
N TYR A 68 -2.33 11.84 -3.76
CA TYR A 68 -3.51 11.65 -4.59
C TYR A 68 -4.00 12.96 -5.23
N ALA A 69 -3.51 14.12 -4.79
CA ALA A 69 -4.06 15.41 -5.16
C ALA A 69 -3.36 16.08 -6.34
N GLU A 70 -4.06 16.76 -7.23
CA GLU A 70 -3.40 17.66 -8.18
C GLU A 70 -2.74 18.83 -7.43
N PRO A 71 -1.52 19.30 -7.81
CA PRO A 71 -0.73 20.20 -6.98
C PRO A 71 -1.46 21.52 -6.67
N ASP A 72 -1.91 22.25 -7.69
CA ASP A 72 -2.55 23.55 -7.51
C ASP A 72 -3.91 23.40 -6.79
N PRO A 73 -4.80 22.47 -7.20
CA PRO A 73 -6.05 22.23 -6.46
C PRO A 73 -5.83 21.86 -4.99
N PHE A 74 -4.77 21.11 -4.66
CA PHE A 74 -4.44 20.77 -3.28
C PHE A 74 -3.98 21.97 -2.47
N VAL A 75 -3.11 22.81 -3.06
CA VAL A 75 -2.63 24.03 -2.42
C VAL A 75 -3.80 24.94 -2.12
N ASP A 76 -4.68 25.18 -3.08
CA ASP A 76 -5.82 26.08 -2.92
C ASP A 76 -6.87 25.55 -1.94
N ALA A 77 -7.15 24.24 -1.99
CA ALA A 77 -8.19 23.62 -1.18
C ALA A 77 -7.79 23.39 0.29
N ILE A 78 -6.53 23.06 0.53
CA ILE A 78 -6.06 22.53 1.83
C ILE A 78 -4.92 23.38 2.37
N GLU A 79 -3.80 23.55 1.65
CA GLU A 79 -2.62 24.20 2.24
C GLU A 79 -2.78 25.70 2.47
N ALA A 80 -3.32 26.43 1.50
CA ALA A 80 -3.48 27.88 1.61
C ALA A 80 -4.40 28.26 2.79
N PRO A 81 -5.56 27.61 2.98
CA PRO A 81 -6.35 27.79 4.20
C PRO A 81 -5.55 27.54 5.48
N LEU A 82 -4.78 26.45 5.56
CA LEU A 82 -3.96 26.12 6.73
C LEU A 82 -2.94 27.22 7.04
N ARG A 83 -2.27 27.74 5.99
CA ARG A 83 -1.35 28.87 6.12
C ARG A 83 -2.06 30.10 6.65
N ARG A 84 -3.24 30.45 6.13
CA ARG A 84 -4.05 31.58 6.63
C ARG A 84 -4.42 31.43 8.09
N SER A 85 -4.79 30.23 8.53
CA SER A 85 -5.06 29.96 9.95
C SER A 85 -3.82 30.17 10.83
N ALA A 86 -2.66 29.72 10.38
CA ALA A 86 -1.39 29.90 11.07
C ALA A 86 -0.96 31.38 11.12
N GLU A 87 -1.11 32.11 10.02
CA GLU A 87 -0.88 33.56 9.93
C GLU A 87 -1.75 34.32 10.93
N PHE A 88 -3.06 34.02 10.96
CA PHE A 88 -3.99 34.63 11.90
C PHE A 88 -3.57 34.38 13.36
N LEU A 89 -3.20 33.14 13.70
CA LEU A 89 -2.81 32.81 15.07
C LEU A 89 -1.51 33.53 15.50
N GLN A 90 -0.53 33.62 14.61
CA GLN A 90 0.68 34.40 14.87
C GLN A 90 0.38 35.88 15.02
N HIS A 91 -0.45 36.44 14.14
CA HIS A 91 -0.88 37.83 14.26
C HIS A 91 -1.58 38.10 15.60
N MET A 92 -2.51 37.23 16.01
CA MET A 92 -3.17 37.29 17.32
C MET A 92 -2.17 37.32 18.48
N ARG A 93 -1.06 36.57 18.42
CA ARG A 93 0.00 36.60 19.44
C ARG A 93 0.71 37.94 19.53
N THR A 94 0.74 38.73 18.45
CA THR A 94 1.34 40.07 18.43
C THR A 94 0.43 41.17 18.96
N LEU A 95 -0.89 40.94 18.97
CA LEU A 95 -1.86 41.91 19.49
C LEU A 95 -1.64 42.16 20.98
N ARG A 96 -1.35 43.42 21.35
CA ARG A 96 -1.30 43.92 22.73
C ARG A 96 -2.36 45.02 22.91
N PRO A 97 -3.01 45.14 24.09
CA PRO A 97 -2.76 44.42 25.33
C PRO A 97 -3.52 43.09 25.48
N ARG A 98 -4.60 42.86 24.71
CA ARG A 98 -5.45 41.67 24.86
C ARG A 98 -5.32 40.72 23.67
N ARG A 99 -4.87 39.50 23.96
CA ARG A 99 -4.80 38.36 23.04
C ARG A 99 -6.09 37.51 23.08
N SER A 100 -7.10 37.97 23.78
CA SER A 100 -8.39 37.31 23.99
C SER A 100 -9.51 38.32 23.80
N THR A 101 -10.70 37.82 23.59
CA THR A 101 -11.91 38.61 23.38
C THR A 101 -13.10 37.97 24.08
N ASP A 102 -14.18 38.74 24.23
CA ASP A 102 -15.44 38.26 24.78
C ASP A 102 -16.41 38.06 23.60
N ILE A 103 -17.08 36.92 23.56
CA ILE A 103 -17.92 36.53 22.44
C ILE A 103 -19.31 36.21 22.95
N ARG A 104 -20.33 36.89 22.41
CA ARG A 104 -21.72 36.51 22.61
C ARG A 104 -22.10 35.47 21.55
N ALA A 105 -22.60 34.32 21.98
CA ALA A 105 -22.94 33.23 21.07
C ALA A 105 -24.26 32.53 21.46
N LEU A 106 -25.00 32.07 20.45
CA LEU A 106 -26.18 31.22 20.59
C LEU A 106 -25.72 29.77 20.68
N VAL A 107 -25.74 29.20 21.87
CA VAL A 107 -25.49 27.77 22.11
C VAL A 107 -26.72 27.00 21.67
N PHE A 108 -26.54 26.08 20.74
CA PHE A 108 -27.62 25.29 20.16
C PHE A 108 -27.47 23.79 20.42
N ALA A 109 -26.30 23.33 20.86
CA ALA A 109 -26.08 21.95 21.24
C ALA A 109 -25.02 21.85 22.34
N VAL A 110 -25.29 21.04 23.35
CA VAL A 110 -24.34 20.64 24.40
C VAL A 110 -24.34 19.13 24.47
N SER A 111 -23.16 18.53 24.51
CA SER A 111 -23.04 17.09 24.63
C SER A 111 -23.18 16.58 26.05
N ASP A 112 -23.40 15.28 26.15
CA ASP A 112 -23.06 14.52 27.35
C ASP A 112 -21.56 14.61 27.68
N PRO A 113 -21.19 14.44 28.97
CA PRO A 113 -19.79 14.31 29.36
C PRO A 113 -19.14 13.10 28.70
N TYR A 114 -17.91 13.29 28.20
CA TYR A 114 -17.09 12.21 27.66
C TYR A 114 -15.64 12.37 28.10
N TYR A 115 -14.96 11.25 28.29
CA TYR A 115 -13.57 11.25 28.69
C TYR A 115 -12.64 11.56 27.52
N ASP A 116 -11.88 12.65 27.61
CA ASP A 116 -10.89 13.06 26.62
C ASP A 116 -9.49 12.60 27.05
N TYR A 117 -9.02 11.49 26.47
CA TYR A 117 -7.69 10.92 26.75
C TYR A 117 -6.53 11.92 26.56
N ALA A 118 -6.70 12.94 25.71
CA ALA A 118 -5.67 13.95 25.47
C ALA A 118 -5.52 14.94 26.63
N SER A 119 -6.60 15.19 27.39
CA SER A 119 -6.59 16.08 28.55
C SER A 119 -6.82 15.37 29.89
N ASP A 120 -7.01 14.05 29.88
CA ASP A 120 -7.16 13.19 31.06
C ASP A 120 -8.27 13.66 32.00
N ARG A 121 -9.42 14.02 31.41
CA ARG A 121 -10.60 14.51 32.14
C ARG A 121 -11.87 14.34 31.32
N ASP A 122 -13.00 14.35 32.01
CA ASP A 122 -14.31 14.44 31.39
C ASP A 122 -14.56 15.85 30.86
N LEU A 123 -14.96 15.95 29.60
CA LEU A 123 -15.27 17.19 28.91
C LEU A 123 -16.69 17.14 28.34
N ARG A 124 -17.26 18.31 28.13
CA ARG A 124 -18.43 18.52 27.26
C ARG A 124 -18.02 19.34 26.04
N THR A 125 -18.64 19.05 24.90
CA THR A 125 -18.56 19.92 23.72
C THR A 125 -19.81 20.78 23.65
N VAL A 126 -19.60 22.08 23.54
CA VAL A 126 -20.66 23.09 23.41
C VAL A 126 -20.52 23.71 22.03
N SER A 127 -21.58 23.62 21.23
CA SER A 127 -21.64 24.15 19.87
C SER A 127 -22.47 25.42 19.86
N ALA A 128 -21.94 26.49 19.26
CA ALA A 128 -22.54 27.80 19.33
C ALA A 128 -22.35 28.61 18.05
N VAL A 129 -23.40 29.32 17.62
CA VAL A 129 -23.29 30.33 16.57
C VAL A 129 -22.74 31.61 17.19
N ALA A 130 -21.62 32.13 16.68
CA ALA A 130 -20.97 33.34 17.16
C ALA A 130 -21.09 34.47 16.12
N PRO A 131 -22.12 35.34 16.22
CA PRO A 131 -22.32 36.43 15.26
C PRO A 131 -21.12 37.37 15.14
N ASP A 132 -20.44 37.67 16.25
CA ASP A 132 -19.25 38.53 16.27
C ASP A 132 -18.09 37.98 15.41
N LEU A 133 -18.06 36.66 15.20
CA LEU A 133 -17.09 35.98 14.35
C LEU A 133 -17.62 35.66 12.94
N GLU A 134 -18.91 35.95 12.68
CA GLU A 134 -19.63 35.51 11.48
C GLU A 134 -19.36 34.03 11.15
N ASN A 135 -19.40 33.19 12.19
CA ASN A 135 -19.07 31.78 12.09
C ASN A 135 -19.76 30.95 13.18
N VAL A 136 -19.76 29.64 13.00
CA VAL A 136 -20.12 28.69 14.06
C VAL A 136 -18.86 28.18 14.71
N VAL A 137 -18.90 28.01 16.02
CA VAL A 137 -17.77 27.57 16.81
C VAL A 137 -18.18 26.48 17.79
N TYR A 138 -17.20 25.72 18.25
CA TYR A 138 -17.35 24.84 19.39
C TYR A 138 -16.33 25.14 20.47
N VAL A 139 -16.63 24.72 21.69
CA VAL A 139 -15.70 24.78 22.81
C VAL A 139 -15.78 23.47 23.58
N ARG A 140 -14.63 22.99 24.06
CA ARG A 140 -14.56 21.84 24.95
C ARG A 140 -14.17 22.31 26.35
N MET A 141 -14.98 21.99 27.34
CA MET A 141 -14.76 22.40 28.73
C MET A 141 -15.23 21.33 29.71
N ASP A 142 -14.60 21.28 30.87
CA ASP A 142 -14.89 20.38 31.99
C ASP A 142 -16.08 20.85 32.82
N ASP A 143 -16.22 22.16 33.04
CA ASP A 143 -17.35 22.75 33.75
C ASP A 143 -18.15 23.69 32.84
N TRP A 144 -19.23 23.17 32.24
CA TRP A 144 -20.13 23.97 31.40
C TRP A 144 -20.86 25.05 32.22
N GLY A 145 -21.22 24.77 33.49
CA GLY A 145 -21.92 25.71 34.38
C GLY A 145 -23.27 26.28 33.89
N GLY A 146 -23.64 26.08 32.63
CA GLY A 146 -24.73 26.75 31.93
C GLY A 146 -26.06 26.00 31.89
N GLY A 147 -26.17 24.85 32.56
CA GLY A 147 -27.35 23.97 32.53
C GLY A 147 -27.53 23.23 31.20
N ASP A 148 -28.63 22.50 31.04
CA ASP A 148 -28.94 21.69 29.84
C ASP A 148 -29.74 22.46 28.77
N VAL A 149 -29.60 23.78 28.67
CA VAL A 149 -30.52 24.61 27.88
C VAL A 149 -29.80 25.35 26.74
N PRO A 150 -30.28 25.22 25.49
CA PRO A 150 -29.89 26.11 24.39
C PRO A 150 -30.21 27.57 24.72
N GLY A 151 -29.34 28.51 24.32
CA GLY A 151 -29.57 29.91 24.63
C GLY A 151 -28.38 30.81 24.35
N TRP A 152 -28.51 32.08 24.71
CA TRP A 152 -27.45 33.07 24.54
C TRP A 152 -26.50 33.06 25.73
N TYR A 153 -25.21 32.92 25.45
CA TYR A 153 -24.14 32.95 26.44
C TYR A 153 -23.06 33.95 26.03
N VAL A 154 -22.32 34.46 27.03
CA VAL A 154 -21.12 35.26 26.84
C VAL A 154 -19.91 34.42 27.27
N PHE A 155 -19.02 34.17 26.32
CA PHE A 155 -17.74 33.49 26.52
C PHE A 155 -16.67 34.56 26.72
N THR A 156 -16.17 34.71 27.94
CA THR A 156 -15.19 35.76 28.26
C THR A 156 -13.76 35.27 28.15
N GLY A 157 -12.86 36.15 27.68
CA GLY A 157 -11.44 35.88 27.60
C GLY A 157 -11.07 34.70 26.69
N VAL A 158 -11.78 34.49 25.59
CA VAL A 158 -11.54 33.39 24.66
C VAL A 158 -10.65 33.77 23.48
N GLN A 159 -10.05 32.76 22.84
CA GLN A 159 -9.28 32.89 21.61
C GLN A 159 -9.95 32.06 20.49
N PRO A 160 -10.47 32.69 19.43
CA PRO A 160 -11.00 31.94 18.30
C PRO A 160 -9.86 31.33 17.50
N ILE A 161 -10.02 30.08 17.05
CA ILE A 161 -9.06 29.37 16.20
C ILE A 161 -9.71 29.10 14.85
N LEU A 162 -9.17 29.71 13.80
CA LEU A 162 -9.67 29.60 12.42
C LEU A 162 -9.53 28.16 11.89
N LEU A 163 -10.37 27.81 10.91
CA LEU A 163 -10.53 26.49 10.27
C LEU A 163 -11.02 25.37 11.16
N VAL A 164 -10.53 25.27 12.40
CA VAL A 164 -11.05 24.31 13.38
C VAL A 164 -12.35 24.82 13.99
N ASN A 165 -12.62 26.13 13.88
CA ASN A 165 -13.84 26.75 14.40
C ASN A 165 -14.00 26.46 15.89
N ARG A 166 -12.91 26.63 16.65
CA ARG A 166 -12.88 26.35 18.09
C ARG A 166 -12.61 27.61 18.89
N LEU A 167 -13.37 27.84 19.95
CA LEU A 167 -13.02 28.80 20.99
C LEU A 167 -12.09 28.11 22.00
N ARG A 168 -10.90 28.69 22.19
CA ARG A 168 -9.97 28.29 23.24
C ARG A 168 -10.21 29.16 24.48
N MET A 169 -10.57 28.51 25.58
CA MET A 169 -10.61 29.14 26.90
C MET A 169 -9.20 29.48 27.36
N THR A 170 -8.98 30.71 27.82
CA THR A 170 -7.71 31.14 28.42
C THR A 170 -7.81 31.15 29.94
N ARG A 171 -6.70 31.44 30.63
CA ARG A 171 -6.69 31.50 32.09
C ARG A 171 -7.59 32.66 32.55
N GLY A 172 -8.60 32.34 33.35
CA GLY A 172 -9.58 33.32 33.84
C GLY A 172 -10.80 33.52 32.91
N SER A 173 -10.93 32.71 31.85
CA SER A 173 -12.18 32.65 31.08
C SER A 173 -13.36 32.19 31.93
N SER A 174 -14.54 32.71 31.62
CA SER A 174 -15.81 32.26 32.17
C SER A 174 -16.87 32.15 31.08
N VAL A 175 -17.93 31.42 31.38
CA VAL A 175 -19.15 31.40 30.57
C VAL A 175 -20.30 31.85 31.46
N THR A 176 -21.06 32.83 30.98
CA THR A 176 -22.25 33.31 31.70
C THR A 176 -23.45 33.37 30.75
N PRO A 177 -24.67 33.03 31.22
CA PRO A 177 -25.88 33.32 30.46
C PRO A 177 -25.96 34.81 30.15
N ALA A 178 -26.26 35.17 28.90
CA ALA A 178 -26.31 36.57 28.45
C ALA A 178 -27.57 37.33 28.93
N GLY A 179 -28.45 36.68 29.70
CA GLY A 179 -29.80 37.18 30.03
C GLY A 179 -30.74 37.20 28.82
N THR A 180 -32.05 37.15 29.07
CA THR A 180 -33.10 37.43 28.06
C THR A 180 -33.24 38.94 27.86
N ALA A 181 -32.15 39.64 27.52
CA ALA A 181 -32.27 41.04 27.13
C ALA A 181 -33.03 41.08 25.80
N GLY A 182 -34.18 41.75 25.82
CA GLY A 182 -35.15 41.82 24.72
C GLY A 182 -34.54 42.25 23.38
N ASP A 183 -35.22 41.83 22.33
CA ASP A 183 -35.02 42.18 20.92
C ASP A 183 -33.60 41.92 20.34
N GLY A 184 -33.50 40.87 19.53
CA GLY A 184 -32.75 41.03 18.28
C GLY A 184 -31.46 40.23 18.10
N ALA A 185 -31.54 38.90 18.19
CA ALA A 185 -30.77 38.05 17.27
C ALA A 185 -31.43 36.67 17.17
N GLY A 186 -32.62 36.59 16.57
CA GLY A 186 -33.06 35.30 16.03
C GLY A 186 -32.14 34.84 14.89
N LEU A 187 -32.46 33.71 14.26
CA LEU A 187 -31.81 33.22 13.04
C LEU A 187 -31.80 34.28 11.92
N ALA A 188 -32.71 35.25 11.96
CA ALA A 188 -32.71 36.47 11.14
C ALA A 188 -31.34 37.19 11.10
N GLY A 189 -30.67 37.30 12.25
CA GLY A 189 -29.39 37.99 12.39
C GLY A 189 -28.18 37.14 11.97
N MET A 190 -28.40 35.89 11.56
CA MET A 190 -27.35 34.90 11.27
C MET A 190 -27.20 34.64 9.77
N ALA A 191 -27.43 35.66 8.95
CA ALA A 191 -27.43 35.55 7.49
C ALA A 191 -26.10 35.03 6.90
N PHE A 192 -24.98 35.15 7.63
CA PHE A 192 -23.69 34.57 7.25
C PHE A 192 -23.70 33.02 7.21
N LEU A 193 -24.74 32.38 7.77
CA LEU A 193 -25.01 30.94 7.70
C LEU A 193 -26.07 30.56 6.67
N ASN A 194 -26.73 31.53 6.01
CA ASN A 194 -27.82 31.23 5.07
C ASN A 194 -27.33 30.29 3.97
N CYS A 195 -28.07 29.23 3.70
CA CYS A 195 -27.77 28.28 2.64
C CYS A 195 -29.07 28.01 1.88
N PRO A 196 -29.04 27.97 0.53
CA PRO A 196 -30.24 27.62 -0.21
C PRO A 196 -30.56 26.15 0.10
N LEU A 197 -31.83 25.80 0.23
CA LEU A 197 -32.22 24.45 0.63
C LEU A 197 -31.63 23.38 -0.31
N SER A 198 -31.55 23.67 -1.62
CA SER A 198 -30.97 22.76 -2.61
C SER A 198 -29.49 22.46 -2.42
N GLY A 199 -28.74 23.35 -1.75
CA GLY A 199 -27.29 23.26 -1.58
C GLY A 199 -26.87 22.70 -0.22
N ALA A 200 -27.80 22.42 0.69
CA ALA A 200 -27.50 21.94 2.03
C ALA A 200 -26.71 20.60 2.03
N ASN A 201 -26.99 19.74 1.05
CA ASN A 201 -26.33 18.44 0.91
C ASN A 201 -24.88 18.54 0.39
N ASP A 202 -24.52 19.61 -0.30
CA ASP A 202 -23.17 19.80 -0.85
C ASP A 202 -22.12 19.98 0.26
N PHE A 203 -22.54 20.44 1.45
CA PHE A 203 -21.68 20.50 2.62
C PHE A 203 -21.25 19.10 3.09
N ARG A 204 -22.04 18.05 2.89
CA ARG A 204 -21.71 16.70 3.39
C ARG A 204 -20.42 16.12 2.81
N ARG A 205 -20.02 16.60 1.62
CA ARG A 205 -18.82 16.15 0.89
C ARG A 205 -17.74 17.23 0.81
N SER A 206 -17.97 18.43 1.33
CA SER A 206 -17.02 19.54 1.17
C SER A 206 -15.79 19.40 2.08
N LEU A 207 -14.60 19.61 1.52
CA LEU A 207 -13.32 19.68 2.24
C LEU A 207 -13.04 21.06 2.85
N ALA A 208 -13.99 21.99 2.77
CA ALA A 208 -13.89 23.34 3.31
C ALA A 208 -14.00 23.34 4.84
N MET A 209 -12.90 23.03 5.52
CA MET A 209 -12.85 22.87 6.99
C MET A 209 -13.48 24.04 7.75
N GLU A 210 -13.37 25.27 7.22
CA GLU A 210 -13.96 26.48 7.81
C GLU A 210 -15.49 26.47 7.91
N ASN A 211 -16.17 25.54 7.23
CA ASN A 211 -17.62 25.42 7.28
C ASN A 211 -18.09 24.41 8.36
N PHE A 212 -17.17 23.73 9.03
CA PHE A 212 -17.52 22.65 9.95
C PHE A 212 -17.06 22.94 11.38
N CYS A 213 -17.81 22.41 12.34
CA CYS A 213 -17.41 22.33 13.74
C CYS A 213 -17.85 20.99 14.32
N GLU A 214 -17.35 20.64 15.50
CA GLU A 214 -17.85 19.47 16.23
C GLU A 214 -19.21 19.80 16.83
N VAL A 215 -20.21 18.95 16.56
CA VAL A 215 -21.57 19.09 17.07
C VAL A 215 -22.04 17.76 17.64
N HIS A 216 -22.79 17.82 18.74
CA HIS A 216 -23.46 16.66 19.32
C HIS A 216 -24.65 16.22 18.45
N SER A 217 -24.68 14.97 18.00
CA SER A 217 -25.80 14.42 17.23
C SER A 217 -26.70 13.56 18.11
N TRP A 218 -28.00 13.85 18.08
CA TRP A 218 -29.01 13.04 18.77
C TRP A 218 -29.34 11.75 18.01
N GLN A 219 -29.01 11.66 16.72
CA GLN A 219 -29.24 10.48 15.88
C GLN A 219 -28.24 9.34 16.12
N ARG A 220 -27.16 9.57 16.87
CA ARG A 220 -26.00 8.68 16.98
C ARG A 220 -25.60 8.45 18.44
N ASP A 221 -26.58 8.21 19.31
CA ASP A 221 -26.39 7.92 20.75
C ASP A 221 -25.43 8.92 21.44
N GLY A 222 -25.56 10.20 21.10
CA GLY A 222 -24.77 11.28 21.69
C GLY A 222 -23.33 11.42 21.18
N MET A 223 -22.97 10.80 20.06
CA MET A 223 -21.66 10.99 19.45
C MET A 223 -21.47 12.41 18.90
N HIS A 224 -20.25 12.91 19.05
CA HIS A 224 -19.80 14.14 18.40
C HIS A 224 -19.38 13.88 16.98
N MET A 225 -19.94 14.65 16.06
CA MET A 225 -19.64 14.55 14.64
C MET A 225 -19.24 15.90 14.09
N LEU A 226 -18.43 15.87 13.04
CA LEU A 226 -18.17 17.04 12.22
C LEU A 226 -19.43 17.39 11.43
N GLY A 227 -20.02 18.54 11.73
CA GLY A 227 -21.23 19.04 11.10
C GLY A 227 -21.02 20.44 10.53
N ALA A 228 -21.73 20.76 9.45
CA ALA A 228 -21.84 22.11 8.89
C ALA A 228 -23.16 22.73 9.33
N PRO A 229 -23.16 23.67 10.28
CA PRO A 229 -24.38 24.35 10.72
C PRO A 229 -24.77 25.43 9.71
N LEU A 230 -26.04 25.43 9.32
CA LEU A 230 -26.60 26.22 8.23
C LEU A 230 -27.93 26.82 8.68
N VAL A 231 -28.23 28.03 8.20
CA VAL A 231 -29.59 28.57 8.29
C VAL A 231 -30.30 28.28 6.97
N LEU A 232 -31.32 27.41 7.03
CA LEU A 232 -32.11 27.01 5.88
C LEU A 232 -33.48 27.69 5.93
N HIS A 233 -33.99 28.09 4.77
CA HIS A 233 -35.27 28.77 4.63
C HIS A 233 -36.20 27.88 3.81
N GLY A 234 -37.45 27.73 4.25
CA GLY A 234 -38.37 26.85 3.55
C GLY A 234 -39.80 26.94 4.06
N ARG A 235 -40.68 26.28 3.32
CA ARG A 235 -42.06 26.04 3.75
C ARG A 235 -42.14 24.66 4.40
N VAL A 236 -42.68 24.59 5.61
CA VAL A 236 -42.99 23.34 6.28
C VAL A 236 -43.97 22.54 5.44
N SER A 237 -43.61 21.33 5.08
CA SER A 237 -44.43 20.41 4.28
C SER A 237 -45.03 19.30 5.14
N SER A 238 -44.28 18.84 6.14
CA SER A 238 -44.69 17.89 7.15
C SER A 238 -43.94 18.16 8.45
N VAL A 239 -44.57 17.86 9.58
CA VAL A 239 -43.93 17.82 10.90
C VAL A 239 -44.48 16.59 11.59
N ASP A 240 -43.58 15.72 12.04
CA ASP A 240 -43.90 14.61 12.93
C ASP A 240 -43.16 14.77 14.26
N HIS A 241 -43.16 13.74 15.11
CA HIS A 241 -42.56 13.84 16.45
C HIS A 241 -41.04 14.04 16.43
N TYR A 242 -40.34 13.53 15.41
CA TYR A 242 -38.87 13.55 15.34
C TYR A 242 -38.33 14.09 14.03
N ARG A 243 -39.18 14.53 13.09
CA ARG A 243 -38.79 14.97 11.77
C ARG A 243 -39.60 16.16 11.30
N ILE A 244 -38.95 16.96 10.47
CA ILE A 244 -39.54 18.06 9.74
C ILE A 244 -39.19 17.94 8.26
N GLY A 245 -40.21 18.06 7.42
CA GLY A 245 -40.06 18.17 5.98
C GLY A 245 -40.09 19.63 5.56
N LEU A 246 -39.05 20.12 4.91
CA LEU A 246 -38.96 21.47 4.38
C LEU A 246 -38.99 21.44 2.85
N ALA A 247 -39.89 22.21 2.25
CA ALA A 247 -39.90 22.50 0.83
C ALA A 247 -39.19 23.84 0.57
N GLY A 248 -38.39 23.90 -0.49
CA GLY A 248 -37.63 25.07 -0.88
C GLY A 248 -38.52 26.25 -1.25
N CYS A 249 -37.96 27.46 -1.15
CA CYS A 249 -38.66 28.68 -1.53
C CYS A 249 -38.60 28.97 -3.05
N GLY A 250 -37.70 28.28 -3.76
CA GLY A 250 -37.54 28.38 -5.21
C GLY A 250 -38.46 27.45 -6.01
N ARG A 251 -38.40 27.58 -7.34
CA ARG A 251 -39.09 26.74 -8.34
C ARG A 251 -38.34 25.44 -8.67
N ASP A 252 -37.21 25.20 -8.02
CA ASP A 252 -36.35 24.03 -8.20
C ASP A 252 -36.91 22.75 -7.56
N GLY A 253 -37.98 22.86 -6.76
CA GLY A 253 -38.60 21.73 -6.09
C GLY A 253 -37.72 21.10 -5.00
N ALA A 254 -36.74 21.86 -4.47
CA ALA A 254 -35.87 21.37 -3.41
C ALA A 254 -36.69 20.90 -2.19
N PHE A 255 -36.29 19.79 -1.60
CA PHE A 255 -36.93 19.23 -0.42
C PHE A 255 -35.88 18.64 0.52
N LEU A 256 -36.07 18.83 1.83
CA LEU A 256 -35.23 18.26 2.87
C LEU A 256 -36.10 17.61 3.95
N SER A 257 -35.86 16.34 4.22
CA SER A 257 -36.27 15.70 5.48
C SER A 257 -35.13 15.86 6.48
N ALA A 258 -35.43 16.36 7.66
CA ALA A 258 -34.46 16.54 8.73
C ALA A 258 -34.99 16.01 10.06
N TYR A 259 -34.09 15.45 10.87
CA TYR A 259 -34.37 15.05 12.25
C TYR A 259 -34.51 16.29 13.14
N LEU A 260 -35.46 16.28 14.08
CA LEU A 260 -35.62 17.30 15.10
C LEU A 260 -34.84 16.86 16.34
N SER A 261 -33.86 17.65 16.78
CA SER A 261 -33.23 17.42 18.08
C SER A 261 -34.28 17.56 19.20
N GLU A 262 -34.02 16.95 20.37
CA GLU A 262 -34.91 17.12 21.53
C GLU A 262 -35.09 18.60 21.88
N ASP A 263 -34.00 19.36 21.79
CA ASP A 263 -33.98 20.80 22.00
C ASP A 263 -34.87 21.53 20.99
N ALA A 264 -34.80 21.17 19.71
CA ALA A 264 -35.65 21.76 18.68
C ALA A 264 -37.13 21.43 18.88
N ASP A 265 -37.47 20.20 19.27
CA ASP A 265 -38.86 19.82 19.55
C ASP A 265 -39.41 20.60 20.76
N ARG A 266 -38.59 20.83 21.80
CA ARG A 266 -38.94 21.67 22.96
C ARG A 266 -39.08 23.15 22.61
N MET A 267 -38.21 23.68 21.76
CA MET A 267 -38.18 25.10 21.36
C MET A 267 -39.08 25.41 20.16
N ARG A 268 -39.71 24.41 19.54
CA ARG A 268 -40.55 24.58 18.36
C ARG A 268 -41.69 25.58 18.65
N PRO A 269 -42.00 26.50 17.71
CA PRO A 269 -43.18 27.36 17.82
C PRO A 269 -44.45 26.56 18.12
N ALA A 270 -45.21 26.99 19.12
CA ALA A 270 -46.45 26.34 19.51
C ALA A 270 -47.46 26.41 18.34
N GLY A 271 -47.86 25.25 17.81
CA GLY A 271 -48.79 25.18 16.68
C GLY A 271 -48.14 25.27 15.31
N LEU A 272 -46.82 25.07 15.18
CA LEU A 272 -46.15 24.98 13.88
C LEU A 272 -46.87 23.96 12.97
N ALA A 273 -47.48 24.47 11.91
CA ALA A 273 -48.32 23.68 11.00
C ALA A 273 -47.68 23.54 9.61
N ALA A 274 -48.08 22.49 8.88
CA ALA A 274 -47.76 22.38 7.46
C ALA A 274 -48.27 23.63 6.71
N GLY A 275 -47.43 24.18 5.85
CA GLY A 275 -47.67 25.43 5.12
C GLY A 275 -46.98 26.65 5.72
N ALA A 276 -46.55 26.62 6.99
CA ALA A 276 -45.81 27.72 7.61
C ALA A 276 -44.46 27.94 6.93
N TYR A 277 -44.03 29.20 6.82
CA TYR A 277 -42.69 29.53 6.36
C TYR A 277 -41.76 29.65 7.57
N VAL A 278 -40.60 29.02 7.48
CA VAL A 278 -39.66 28.92 8.60
C VAL A 278 -38.23 29.18 8.16
N ARG A 279 -37.43 29.56 9.15
CA ARG A 279 -35.99 29.56 9.17
C ARG A 279 -35.57 28.50 10.17
N VAL A 280 -34.65 27.63 9.80
CA VAL A 280 -34.15 26.61 10.71
C VAL A 280 -32.64 26.66 10.81
N LEU A 281 -32.11 26.51 12.01
CA LEU A 281 -30.71 26.16 12.20
C LEU A 281 -30.59 24.64 12.09
N ALA A 282 -30.03 24.19 10.97
CA ALA A 282 -29.83 22.78 10.67
C ALA A 282 -28.35 22.45 10.57
N VAL A 283 -27.98 21.21 10.88
CA VAL A 283 -26.62 20.70 10.74
C VAL A 283 -26.60 19.65 9.65
N SER A 284 -25.77 19.89 8.64
CA SER A 284 -25.47 18.93 7.57
C SER A 284 -24.20 18.16 7.95
N TRP A 285 -24.33 16.86 8.22
CA TRP A 285 -23.22 16.03 8.70
C TRP A 285 -22.17 15.78 7.61
N TYR A 286 -20.90 15.99 7.94
CA TYR A 286 -19.80 15.62 7.06
C TYR A 286 -19.71 14.10 6.96
N ARG A 287 -19.58 13.60 5.73
CA ARG A 287 -19.51 12.17 5.43
C ARG A 287 -18.16 11.77 4.83
N GLY A 288 -17.60 12.63 3.99
CA GLY A 288 -16.58 12.21 3.04
C GLY A 288 -17.12 11.15 2.06
N ASP A 289 -16.23 10.54 1.28
CA ASP A 289 -16.61 9.51 0.27
C ASP A 289 -16.64 8.07 0.85
N ALA A 290 -16.44 7.90 2.16
CA ALA A 290 -15.95 6.65 2.74
C ALA A 290 -16.92 5.80 3.58
N ASP A 291 -18.06 6.36 4.03
CA ASP A 291 -18.86 5.69 5.06
C ASP A 291 -19.94 4.75 4.49
N THR A 292 -19.88 3.48 4.92
CA THR A 292 -20.78 2.37 4.59
C THR A 292 -21.93 2.18 5.59
N GLY A 293 -22.08 3.08 6.58
CA GLY A 293 -23.15 3.02 7.59
C GLY A 293 -24.43 3.76 7.17
N PRO A 294 -25.55 3.56 7.88
CA PRO A 294 -26.78 4.34 7.66
C PRO A 294 -26.48 5.83 7.85
N GLU A 295 -26.87 6.61 6.85
CA GLU A 295 -26.59 8.03 6.78
C GLU A 295 -27.40 8.80 7.83
N PRO A 296 -26.76 9.58 8.72
CA PRO A 296 -27.53 10.50 9.56
C PRO A 296 -28.17 11.56 8.65
N GLU A 297 -29.46 11.80 8.86
CA GLU A 297 -30.20 12.87 8.20
C GLU A 297 -29.69 14.23 8.71
N ALA A 298 -29.97 15.31 7.99
CA ALA A 298 -29.73 16.64 8.53
C ALA A 298 -30.48 16.81 9.85
N GLU A 299 -29.94 17.58 10.80
CA GLU A 299 -30.52 17.70 12.13
C GLU A 299 -30.83 19.16 12.46
N VAL A 300 -32.07 19.45 12.85
CA VAL A 300 -32.56 20.78 13.17
C VAL A 300 -32.49 21.02 14.68
N TYR A 301 -31.94 22.16 15.07
CA TYR A 301 -31.75 22.56 16.47
C TYR A 301 -32.58 23.79 16.88
N VAL A 302 -32.90 24.67 15.93
CA VAL A 302 -33.71 25.88 16.19
C VAL A 302 -34.67 26.08 15.03
N ILE A 303 -35.92 26.46 15.33
CA ILE A 303 -36.95 26.76 14.35
C ILE A 303 -37.56 28.13 14.66
N GLU A 304 -37.59 29.01 13.68
CA GLU A 304 -38.24 30.31 13.76
C GLU A 304 -39.23 30.48 12.61
N GLU A 305 -40.46 30.90 12.91
CA GLU A 305 -41.42 31.27 11.88
C GLU A 305 -41.02 32.60 11.21
N THR A 306 -41.32 32.70 9.92
CA THR A 306 -41.10 33.90 9.12
C THR A 306 -42.22 34.02 8.09
N ASP A 307 -42.32 35.16 7.41
CA ASP A 307 -43.20 35.31 6.27
C ASP A 307 -42.56 34.72 4.99
N ARG A 308 -43.37 34.60 3.94
CA ARG A 308 -42.91 34.10 2.65
C ARG A 308 -41.76 34.93 2.09
N ASP A 309 -41.86 36.24 2.15
CA ASP A 309 -40.89 37.14 1.56
C ASP A 309 -39.55 37.06 2.29
N GLY A 310 -39.56 36.97 3.61
CA GLY A 310 -38.39 36.72 4.44
C GLY A 310 -37.73 35.38 4.16
N ALA A 311 -38.50 34.32 3.93
CA ALA A 311 -37.97 33.00 3.58
C ALA A 311 -37.33 33.01 2.17
N VAL A 312 -38.00 33.60 1.18
CA VAL A 312 -37.48 33.73 -0.20
C VAL A 312 -36.20 34.57 -0.23
N ALA A 313 -36.18 35.72 0.45
CA ALA A 313 -35.01 36.57 0.55
C ALA A 313 -33.84 35.87 1.27
N GLY A 314 -34.13 35.10 2.32
CA GLY A 314 -33.14 34.31 3.05
C GLY A 314 -32.51 33.20 2.20
N ASP A 315 -33.32 32.43 1.47
CA ASP A 315 -32.86 31.38 0.56
C ASP A 315 -32.01 31.95 -0.59
N ALA A 316 -32.46 33.05 -1.21
CA ALA A 316 -31.72 33.75 -2.27
C ALA A 316 -30.40 34.37 -1.78
N ALA A 317 -30.39 34.95 -0.57
CA ALA A 317 -29.16 35.41 0.07
C ALA A 317 -28.20 34.25 0.35
N GLY A 318 -28.73 33.09 0.75
CA GLY A 318 -27.95 31.87 0.89
C GLY A 318 -27.31 31.45 -0.43
N LEU A 319 -28.07 31.47 -1.53
CA LEU A 319 -27.55 31.12 -2.85
C LEU A 319 -26.38 32.03 -3.24
N ALA A 320 -26.55 33.35 -3.14
CA ALA A 320 -25.48 34.31 -3.45
C ALA A 320 -24.27 34.20 -2.49
N ARG A 321 -24.48 33.77 -1.24
CA ARG A 321 -23.39 33.54 -0.30
C ARG A 321 -22.56 32.30 -0.67
N VAL A 322 -23.23 31.21 -1.04
CA VAL A 322 -22.61 29.91 -1.30
C VAL A 322 -21.98 29.83 -2.69
N ALA A 323 -22.67 30.33 -3.71
CA ALA A 323 -22.22 30.32 -5.10
C ALA A 323 -21.38 31.55 -5.47
N GLY A 324 -21.33 32.58 -4.61
CA GLY A 324 -20.76 33.87 -4.97
C GLY A 324 -21.71 34.69 -5.85
N PRO A 325 -21.20 35.60 -6.72
CA PRO A 325 -22.05 36.41 -7.58
C PRO A 325 -22.94 35.56 -8.51
N VAL A 326 -24.27 35.70 -8.38
CA VAL A 326 -25.28 34.96 -9.16
C VAL A 326 -25.85 35.88 -10.23
N SER A 327 -26.20 35.36 -11.41
CA SER A 327 -26.81 36.21 -12.44
C SER A 327 -28.24 36.62 -12.05
N VAL A 328 -28.68 37.80 -12.48
CA VAL A 328 -30.07 38.25 -12.32
C VAL A 328 -31.03 37.27 -13.01
N SER A 329 -30.63 36.68 -14.15
CA SER A 329 -31.44 35.66 -14.83
C SER A 329 -31.68 34.45 -13.94
N ASP A 330 -30.64 33.90 -13.33
CA ASP A 330 -30.77 32.72 -12.45
C ASP A 330 -31.67 33.00 -11.25
N MET A 331 -31.58 34.21 -10.68
CA MET A 331 -32.49 34.63 -9.61
C MET A 331 -33.95 34.68 -10.08
N LEU A 332 -34.22 35.24 -11.27
CA LEU A 332 -35.56 35.30 -11.85
C LEU A 332 -36.10 33.92 -12.20
N ASP A 333 -35.27 33.05 -12.77
CA ASP A 333 -35.67 31.69 -13.14
C ASP A 333 -36.03 30.87 -11.89
N ARG A 334 -35.25 31.02 -10.83
CA ARG A 334 -35.42 30.26 -9.59
C ARG A 334 -36.51 30.80 -8.67
N TYR A 335 -36.57 32.12 -8.46
CA TYR A 335 -37.47 32.74 -7.48
C TYR A 335 -38.62 33.52 -8.12
N GLY A 336 -38.56 33.81 -9.43
CA GLY A 336 -39.51 34.67 -10.14
C GLY A 336 -39.27 36.16 -9.97
N CYS A 337 -38.35 36.55 -9.07
CA CYS A 337 -37.95 37.93 -8.80
C CYS A 337 -36.51 37.96 -8.28
N VAL A 338 -35.92 39.16 -8.22
CA VAL A 338 -34.74 39.41 -7.37
C VAL A 338 -35.28 39.95 -6.04
N PRO A 339 -35.22 39.20 -4.92
CA PRO A 339 -35.82 39.64 -3.67
C PRO A 339 -35.19 40.94 -3.15
N GLU A 340 -36.02 41.89 -2.73
CA GLU A 340 -35.54 43.09 -2.06
C GLU A 340 -35.10 42.74 -0.63
N SER A 341 -33.81 42.86 -0.35
CA SER A 341 -33.24 42.52 0.95
C SER A 341 -31.99 43.34 1.23
N GLY A 342 -31.77 43.72 2.50
CA GLY A 342 -30.50 44.31 2.93
C GLY A 342 -29.30 43.35 2.82
N LEU A 343 -29.56 42.06 2.59
CA LEU A 343 -28.56 41.00 2.43
C LEU A 343 -28.14 40.78 0.97
N LEU A 344 -28.79 41.43 0.02
CA LEU A 344 -28.53 41.29 -1.40
C LEU A 344 -28.19 42.66 -2.00
N GLU A 345 -27.15 42.70 -2.81
CA GLU A 345 -26.76 43.89 -3.56
C GLU A 345 -26.72 43.54 -5.05
N ARG A 346 -27.34 44.38 -5.87
CA ARG A 346 -27.30 44.24 -7.32
C ARG A 346 -26.11 45.02 -7.88
N ALA A 347 -25.17 44.30 -8.49
CA ALA A 347 -24.01 44.85 -9.17
C ALA A 347 -24.12 44.53 -10.68
N GLY A 348 -24.80 45.41 -11.42
CA GLY A 348 -25.07 45.21 -12.85
C GLY A 348 -26.03 44.06 -13.12
N ASP A 349 -25.56 43.05 -13.86
CA ASP A 349 -26.27 41.80 -14.19
C ASP A 349 -26.10 40.70 -13.13
N ARG A 350 -25.40 41.00 -12.03
CA ARG A 350 -25.17 40.06 -10.94
C ARG A 350 -25.79 40.53 -9.62
N VAL A 351 -26.13 39.55 -8.79
CA VAL A 351 -26.60 39.71 -7.43
C VAL A 351 -25.53 39.12 -6.51
N VAL A 352 -25.06 39.92 -5.56
CA VAL A 352 -24.02 39.52 -4.59
C VAL A 352 -24.58 39.53 -3.18
N PHE A 353 -24.09 38.63 -2.35
CA PHE A 353 -24.42 38.62 -0.93
C PHE A 353 -23.75 39.81 -0.24
N ARG A 354 -24.56 40.67 0.35
CA ARG A 354 -24.13 41.78 1.18
C ARG A 354 -24.15 41.35 2.64
N ARG A 355 -23.01 41.50 3.31
CA ARG A 355 -22.93 41.26 4.74
C ARG A 355 -23.64 42.34 5.52
N ALA A 356 -24.35 41.92 6.56
CA ALA A 356 -24.83 42.81 7.60
C ALA A 356 -23.61 43.38 8.32
N GLY A 357 -23.16 44.56 7.91
CA GLY A 357 -21.97 45.20 8.47
C GLY A 357 -22.18 45.57 9.93
N GLY A 358 -21.75 44.70 10.84
CA GLY A 358 -21.63 44.94 12.27
C GLY A 358 -20.22 44.59 12.69
N ALA A 359 -19.27 45.48 12.44
CA ALA A 359 -17.86 45.18 12.64
C ALA A 359 -17.56 45.01 14.14
N ALA A 360 -17.51 43.77 14.61
CA ALA A 360 -16.84 43.45 15.86
C ALA A 360 -15.44 44.11 15.86
N GLU A 361 -15.02 44.68 16.99
CA GLU A 361 -13.73 45.36 17.10
C GLU A 361 -12.62 44.39 17.50
N GLY A 362 -11.37 44.77 17.25
CA GLY A 362 -10.20 44.01 17.67
C GLY A 362 -10.11 42.60 17.04
N LEU A 363 -9.95 41.59 17.89
CA LEU A 363 -9.64 40.22 17.47
C LEU A 363 -10.72 39.58 16.59
N CYS A 364 -12.00 39.86 16.86
CA CYS A 364 -13.10 39.35 16.06
C CYS A 364 -13.05 39.85 14.61
N ARG A 365 -12.67 41.12 14.40
CA ARG A 365 -12.48 41.70 13.05
C ARG A 365 -11.40 40.97 12.27
N GLU A 366 -10.27 40.72 12.93
CA GLU A 366 -9.13 40.03 12.31
C GLU A 366 -9.48 38.57 11.98
N PHE A 367 -10.29 37.92 12.83
CA PHE A 367 -10.81 36.59 12.54
C PHE A 367 -11.71 36.59 11.30
N VAL A 368 -12.70 37.49 11.23
CA VAL A 368 -13.62 37.60 10.08
C VAL A 368 -12.82 37.87 8.80
N ARG A 369 -11.87 38.81 8.83
CA ARG A 369 -10.99 39.10 7.68
C ARG A 369 -10.21 37.87 7.20
N ALA A 370 -9.64 37.10 8.13
CA ALA A 370 -8.89 35.90 7.78
C ALA A 370 -9.79 34.79 7.20
N ALA A 371 -10.97 34.59 7.80
CA ALA A 371 -11.98 33.66 7.28
C ALA A 371 -12.44 34.05 5.87
N ASP A 372 -12.59 35.35 5.61
CA ASP A 372 -13.03 35.85 4.31
C ASP A 372 -11.97 35.71 3.23
N ALA A 373 -10.71 35.91 3.59
CA ALA A 373 -9.60 35.66 2.67
C ALA A 373 -9.63 34.20 2.19
N VAL A 374 -9.93 33.24 3.07
CA VAL A 374 -10.09 31.82 2.72
C VAL A 374 -11.30 31.62 1.79
N ARG A 375 -12.48 32.13 2.17
CA ARG A 375 -13.72 31.98 1.37
C ARG A 375 -13.60 32.63 -0.01
N LYS A 376 -13.03 33.83 -0.08
CA LYS A 376 -12.82 34.58 -1.32
C LYS A 376 -11.86 33.88 -2.27
N ALA A 377 -10.71 33.41 -1.77
CA ALA A 377 -9.76 32.65 -2.58
C ALA A 377 -10.42 31.39 -3.17
N ARG A 378 -11.28 30.73 -2.39
CA ARG A 378 -12.04 29.55 -2.85
C ARG A 378 -13.07 29.90 -3.93
N LEU A 379 -13.84 30.96 -3.74
CA LEU A 379 -14.80 31.46 -4.73
C LEU A 379 -14.11 31.87 -6.04
N GLU A 380 -12.97 32.55 -5.97
CA GLU A 380 -12.20 32.97 -7.15
C GLU A 380 -11.61 31.78 -7.91
N ALA A 381 -11.12 30.76 -7.21
CA ALA A 381 -10.53 29.57 -7.83
C ALA A 381 -11.58 28.58 -8.38
N ARG A 382 -12.79 28.51 -7.78
CA ARG A 382 -13.74 27.40 -8.01
C ARG A 382 -15.18 27.80 -8.28
N GLY A 383 -15.53 29.08 -8.14
CA GLY A 383 -16.91 29.56 -8.30
C GLY A 383 -17.88 29.09 -7.20
N SER A 384 -17.38 28.53 -6.09
CA SER A 384 -18.20 28.08 -4.97
C SER A 384 -17.39 28.06 -3.67
N ILE A 385 -18.07 28.22 -2.52
CA ILE A 385 -17.46 27.96 -1.20
C ILE A 385 -17.26 26.47 -0.91
N HIS A 386 -17.81 25.58 -1.74
CA HIS A 386 -17.59 24.14 -1.63
C HIS A 386 -16.23 23.74 -2.19
N CYS A 387 -15.67 22.67 -1.63
CA CYS A 387 -14.50 22.02 -2.21
C CYS A 387 -14.70 20.52 -2.22
N PHE A 388 -15.07 19.99 -3.37
CA PHE A 388 -15.34 18.57 -3.51
C PHE A 388 -14.05 17.75 -3.68
N PRO A 389 -13.96 16.54 -3.11
CA PRO A 389 -12.83 15.63 -3.25
C PRO A 389 -12.45 15.37 -4.71
N GLU A 390 -13.42 15.16 -5.59
CA GLU A 390 -13.23 14.94 -7.02
C GLU A 390 -12.52 16.10 -7.73
N ASN A 391 -12.58 17.31 -7.18
CA ASN A 391 -11.91 18.49 -7.74
C ASN A 391 -10.50 18.69 -7.18
N VAL A 392 -10.08 17.87 -6.22
CA VAL A 392 -8.76 17.96 -5.57
C VAL A 392 -7.94 16.72 -5.83
N PHE A 393 -8.58 15.56 -5.74
CA PHE A 393 -7.93 14.26 -5.71
C PHE A 393 -8.28 13.44 -6.95
N SER A 394 -7.28 12.71 -7.42
CA SER A 394 -7.40 11.70 -8.44
C SER A 394 -7.56 10.31 -7.82
N ASP A 395 -8.29 9.43 -8.51
CA ASP A 395 -8.48 8.04 -8.07
C ASP A 395 -7.18 7.22 -8.04
N ARG A 396 -6.10 7.74 -8.64
CA ARG A 396 -4.84 7.02 -8.84
C ARG A 396 -3.67 7.89 -8.44
N VAL A 397 -2.87 7.41 -7.48
CA VAL A 397 -1.51 7.94 -7.33
C VAL A 397 -0.75 7.62 -8.61
N THR A 398 -0.16 8.63 -9.25
CA THR A 398 0.64 8.41 -10.45
C THR A 398 1.93 7.66 -10.11
N ASP A 399 2.35 6.76 -11.00
CA ASP A 399 3.62 6.04 -10.87
C ASP A 399 4.81 6.99 -10.65
N ASP A 400 4.78 8.15 -11.30
CA ASP A 400 5.85 9.16 -11.19
C ASP A 400 5.93 9.77 -9.80
N ARG A 401 4.81 9.96 -9.10
CA ARG A 401 4.80 10.46 -7.72
C ARG A 401 5.31 9.41 -6.74
N ILE A 402 4.91 8.15 -6.90
CA ILE A 402 5.44 7.05 -6.09
C ILE A 402 6.95 6.94 -6.29
N ALA A 403 7.40 6.96 -7.55
CA ALA A 403 8.81 6.94 -7.89
C ALA A 403 9.56 8.13 -7.28
N HIS A 404 9.02 9.35 -7.41
CA HIS A 404 9.60 10.54 -6.80
C HIS A 404 9.78 10.38 -5.29
N VAL A 405 8.75 9.94 -4.55
CA VAL A 405 8.89 9.72 -3.10
C VAL A 405 9.96 8.69 -2.79
N LEU A 406 9.99 7.56 -3.49
CA LEU A 406 11.01 6.54 -3.25
C LEU A 406 12.42 6.98 -3.67
N VAL A 407 12.57 7.95 -4.57
CA VAL A 407 13.89 8.51 -4.92
C VAL A 407 14.42 9.39 -3.78
N TYR A 408 13.58 10.23 -3.18
CA TYR A 408 14.01 11.21 -2.18
C TYR A 408 13.90 10.72 -0.73
N ASP A 409 13.00 9.79 -0.43
CA ASP A 409 12.80 9.21 0.89
C ASP A 409 13.54 7.87 1.00
N ARG A 410 14.80 7.97 1.45
CA ARG A 410 15.70 6.82 1.61
C ARG A 410 15.13 5.75 2.54
N GLU A 411 14.40 6.13 3.59
CA GLU A 411 13.83 5.19 4.55
C GLU A 411 12.78 4.30 3.88
N LYS A 412 11.85 4.90 3.12
CA LYS A 412 10.81 4.15 2.38
C LYS A 412 11.42 3.29 1.28
N ARG A 413 12.41 3.81 0.56
CA ARG A 413 13.12 3.08 -0.47
C ARG A 413 13.84 1.88 0.08
N ASP A 414 14.69 2.08 1.09
CA ASP A 414 15.51 1.03 1.68
C ASP A 414 14.60 -0.01 2.35
N ALA A 415 13.46 0.40 2.94
CA ALA A 415 12.43 -0.52 3.43
C ALA A 415 11.83 -1.39 2.33
N LEU A 416 11.44 -0.81 1.19
CA LEU A 416 10.90 -1.56 0.05
C LEU A 416 11.94 -2.54 -0.52
N LEU A 417 13.20 -2.11 -0.65
CA LEU A 417 14.28 -2.97 -1.13
C LEU A 417 14.55 -4.13 -0.17
N ARG A 418 14.58 -3.87 1.15
CA ARG A 418 14.74 -4.91 2.18
C ARG A 418 13.60 -5.93 2.15
N ILE A 419 12.35 -5.49 1.99
CA ILE A 419 11.20 -6.39 1.87
C ILE A 419 11.35 -7.35 0.68
N ILE A 420 11.79 -6.81 -0.47
CA ILE A 420 12.00 -7.62 -1.68
C ILE A 420 13.20 -8.56 -1.50
N GLU A 421 14.31 -8.06 -0.96
CA GLU A 421 15.54 -8.81 -0.73
C GLU A 421 15.34 -9.95 0.27
N ALA A 422 14.65 -9.71 1.39
CA ALA A 422 14.36 -10.72 2.41
C ALA A 422 13.62 -11.92 1.80
N LYS A 423 12.56 -11.63 1.02
CA LYS A 423 11.79 -12.65 0.31
C LYS A 423 12.65 -13.41 -0.72
N GLU A 424 13.51 -12.74 -1.46
CA GLU A 424 14.39 -13.38 -2.46
C GLU A 424 15.52 -14.20 -1.84
N ARG A 425 15.87 -13.95 -0.58
CA ARG A 425 16.90 -14.68 0.17
C ARG A 425 16.34 -15.81 1.05
N GLY A 426 15.02 -16.03 1.00
CA GLY A 426 14.33 -17.08 1.77
C GLY A 426 14.24 -16.76 3.27
N GLY A 427 14.29 -15.49 3.66
CA GLY A 427 14.08 -15.04 5.04
C GLY A 427 12.72 -14.35 5.21
N ALA A 428 12.11 -14.49 6.39
CA ALA A 428 11.04 -13.60 6.80
C ALA A 428 11.62 -12.20 7.04
N ALA A 429 10.91 -11.16 6.63
CA ALA A 429 11.22 -9.78 7.01
C ALA A 429 10.79 -9.54 8.47
N ASP A 430 11.17 -10.42 9.39
CA ASP A 430 10.63 -10.41 10.76
C ASP A 430 11.27 -9.36 11.65
N HIS A 431 10.41 -8.84 12.51
CA HIS A 431 10.44 -7.55 13.16
C HIS A 431 11.40 -7.41 14.37
N GLU A 432 12.21 -8.41 14.69
CA GLU A 432 12.70 -8.50 16.08
C GLU A 432 14.04 -7.84 16.40
N THR A 433 14.80 -7.28 15.45
CA THR A 433 15.90 -6.35 15.82
C THR A 433 16.39 -5.39 14.72
N ASP A 434 16.10 -5.64 13.43
CA ASP A 434 16.63 -4.82 12.32
C ASP A 434 15.64 -4.63 11.13
N GLY A 435 14.35 -4.81 11.42
CA GLY A 435 13.27 -4.72 10.43
C GLY A 435 13.07 -3.30 9.86
N PRO A 436 12.44 -3.16 8.68
CA PRO A 436 12.14 -1.86 8.12
C PRO A 436 11.27 -1.03 9.08
N PRO A 437 11.51 0.30 9.20
CA PRO A 437 10.75 1.13 10.13
C PRO A 437 9.24 1.01 9.93
N ALA A 438 8.49 0.87 11.02
CA ALA A 438 7.03 0.66 10.98
C ALA A 438 6.29 1.76 10.17
N ARG A 439 6.82 2.99 10.18
CA ARG A 439 6.28 4.11 9.41
C ARG A 439 6.43 3.90 7.89
N ALA A 440 7.61 3.46 7.45
CA ALA A 440 7.87 3.13 6.06
C ALA A 440 7.00 1.97 5.59
N VAL A 441 6.92 0.88 6.37
CA VAL A 441 6.08 -0.29 6.09
C VAL A 441 4.61 0.09 5.93
N ARG A 442 4.08 0.90 6.84
CA ARG A 442 2.69 1.39 6.77
C ARG A 442 2.43 2.17 5.48
N TRP A 443 3.36 3.03 5.08
CA TRP A 443 3.25 3.79 3.84
C TRP A 443 3.28 2.86 2.60
N LEU A 444 4.18 1.88 2.57
CA LEU A 444 4.28 0.90 1.48
C LEU A 444 2.98 0.09 1.32
N ARG A 445 2.38 -0.35 2.43
CA ARG A 445 1.07 -1.02 2.41
C ARG A 445 -0.04 -0.10 1.88
N GLN A 446 -0.08 1.13 2.35
CA GLN A 446 -1.08 2.11 1.93
C GLN A 446 -1.00 2.43 0.43
N MET A 447 0.21 2.55 -0.12
CA MET A 447 0.43 2.77 -1.55
C MET A 447 0.28 1.49 -2.39
N GLY A 448 -0.01 0.34 -1.77
CA GLY A 448 -0.14 -0.95 -2.47
C GLY A 448 1.18 -1.47 -3.04
N LEU A 449 2.30 -1.10 -2.43
CA LEU A 449 3.65 -1.58 -2.80
C LEU A 449 4.04 -2.80 -1.98
N ALA A 450 3.41 -3.02 -0.82
CA ALA A 450 3.53 -4.21 -0.01
C ALA A 450 2.16 -4.67 0.52
N GLU A 451 2.01 -5.95 0.81
CA GLU A 451 0.76 -6.55 1.30
C GLU A 451 1.02 -7.81 2.15
N GLY A 452 -0.03 -8.33 2.78
CA GLY A 452 0.02 -9.53 3.62
C GLY A 452 0.67 -9.32 4.98
N ASP A 453 0.42 -10.25 5.90
CA ASP A 453 0.99 -10.25 7.25
C ASP A 453 2.50 -10.48 7.20
N ASP A 454 2.96 -11.40 6.36
CA ASP A 454 4.38 -11.70 6.08
C ASP A 454 5.11 -10.59 5.30
N LEU A 455 4.43 -9.47 5.02
CA LEU A 455 4.94 -8.30 4.33
C LEU A 455 5.65 -8.62 3.01
N ALA A 456 4.88 -8.95 1.98
CA ALA A 456 5.39 -9.20 0.63
C ALA A 456 5.25 -7.96 -0.27
N ALA A 457 6.27 -7.68 -1.10
CA ALA A 457 6.15 -6.64 -2.13
C ALA A 457 5.19 -7.07 -3.25
N THR A 458 4.28 -6.18 -3.64
CA THR A 458 3.36 -6.39 -4.77
C THR A 458 4.10 -6.26 -6.11
N GLN A 459 3.44 -6.58 -7.22
CA GLN A 459 3.99 -6.32 -8.56
C GLN A 459 4.33 -4.83 -8.78
N SER A 460 3.46 -3.94 -8.28
CA SER A 460 3.71 -2.49 -8.30
C SER A 460 4.92 -2.13 -7.44
N GLY A 461 5.04 -2.72 -6.25
CA GLY A 461 6.19 -2.59 -5.36
C GLY A 461 7.50 -2.96 -6.05
N ARG A 462 7.54 -4.13 -6.70
CA ARG A 462 8.72 -4.58 -7.48
C ARG A 462 9.06 -3.63 -8.62
N ARG A 463 8.06 -3.15 -9.38
CA ARG A 463 8.29 -2.19 -10.48
C ARG A 463 8.93 -0.89 -9.99
N HIS A 464 8.38 -0.30 -8.94
CA HIS A 464 8.88 0.97 -8.39
C HIS A 464 10.21 0.80 -7.67
N GLY A 465 10.36 -0.29 -6.91
CA GLY A 465 11.63 -0.67 -6.30
C GLY A 465 12.75 -0.75 -7.35
N TYR A 466 12.50 -1.39 -8.49
CA TYR A 466 13.49 -1.49 -9.57
C TYR A 466 13.85 -0.12 -10.16
N LYS A 467 12.86 0.72 -10.47
CA LYS A 467 13.11 2.09 -10.99
C LYS A 467 14.04 2.88 -10.06
N CYS A 468 13.85 2.76 -8.75
CA CYS A 468 14.66 3.48 -7.75
C CYS A 468 16.03 2.82 -7.52
N ALA A 469 16.10 1.49 -7.57
CA ALA A 469 17.35 0.76 -7.45
C ALA A 469 18.24 0.94 -8.69
N LYS A 470 17.68 1.20 -9.88
CA LYS A 470 18.41 1.27 -11.16
C LYS A 470 19.63 2.20 -11.10
N SER A 471 19.51 3.39 -10.52
CA SER A 471 20.64 4.33 -10.39
C SER A 471 21.69 3.86 -9.39
N VAL A 472 21.27 3.25 -8.28
CA VAL A 472 22.17 2.68 -7.26
C VAL A 472 22.91 1.46 -7.81
N VAL A 473 22.20 0.59 -8.53
CA VAL A 473 22.76 -0.58 -9.23
C VAL A 473 23.75 -0.11 -10.28
N GLY A 474 23.38 0.87 -11.11
CA GLY A 474 24.28 1.44 -12.11
C GLY A 474 25.56 2.03 -11.52
N LEU A 475 25.46 2.86 -10.48
CA LEU A 475 26.65 3.43 -9.81
C LEU A 475 27.56 2.35 -9.19
N ARG A 476 26.99 1.26 -8.68
CA ARG A 476 27.77 0.15 -8.09
C ARG A 476 28.36 -0.79 -9.14
N LEU A 477 27.75 -0.91 -10.32
CA LEU A 477 28.14 -1.84 -11.37
C LEU A 477 28.91 -1.20 -12.54
N ASP A 478 28.77 0.10 -12.80
CA ASP A 478 29.53 0.83 -13.84
C ASP A 478 31.06 0.72 -13.69
N PRO A 479 31.65 0.61 -12.48
CA PRO A 479 33.08 0.36 -12.33
C PRO A 479 33.53 -1.02 -12.84
N LEU A 480 32.62 -1.98 -13.05
CA LEU A 480 32.95 -3.32 -13.53
C LEU A 480 33.04 -3.32 -15.04
N THR A 481 34.21 -2.89 -15.51
CA THR A 481 34.71 -2.90 -16.90
C THR A 481 34.84 -4.31 -17.51
N ALA A 482 34.14 -5.32 -16.97
CA ALA A 482 34.19 -6.69 -17.46
C ALA A 482 33.20 -6.90 -18.60
N TYR A 483 33.69 -7.52 -19.67
CA TYR A 483 32.88 -7.87 -20.84
C TYR A 483 31.96 -9.07 -20.59
N ALA A 484 32.30 -9.93 -19.63
CA ALA A 484 31.44 -11.00 -19.11
C ALA A 484 31.44 -10.96 -17.59
N VAL A 485 30.28 -11.25 -16.98
CA VAL A 485 30.08 -11.12 -15.55
C VAL A 485 29.29 -12.31 -15.02
N PHE A 486 29.76 -12.85 -13.90
CA PHE A 486 29.02 -13.81 -13.11
C PHE A 486 28.12 -13.06 -12.14
N VAL A 487 26.80 -13.14 -12.34
CA VAL A 487 25.79 -12.35 -11.60
C VAL A 487 25.91 -12.52 -10.08
N PRO A 488 26.19 -13.71 -9.52
CA PRO A 488 26.41 -13.84 -8.08
C PRO A 488 27.59 -13.03 -7.53
N ASP A 489 28.63 -12.77 -8.33
CA ASP A 489 29.77 -11.91 -7.91
C ASP A 489 29.36 -10.43 -7.79
N LEU A 490 28.20 -10.06 -8.35
CA LEU A 490 27.62 -8.73 -8.28
C LEU A 490 26.64 -8.56 -7.12
N ASP A 491 26.42 -9.60 -6.32
CA ASP A 491 25.49 -9.55 -5.20
C ASP A 491 25.91 -8.45 -4.22
N ALA A 492 25.04 -7.47 -4.03
CA ALA A 492 25.32 -6.28 -3.24
C ALA A 492 24.30 -6.21 -2.10
N PRO A 493 24.75 -6.17 -0.83
CA PRO A 493 23.84 -6.03 0.31
C PRO A 493 22.91 -4.81 0.13
N GLY A 494 21.61 -5.01 0.39
CA GLY A 494 20.58 -3.97 0.25
C GLY A 494 20.00 -3.84 -1.16
N ILE A 495 20.42 -4.66 -2.13
CA ILE A 495 19.88 -4.67 -3.49
C ILE A 495 19.31 -6.07 -3.77
N PRO A 496 18.03 -6.18 -4.14
CA PRO A 496 17.46 -7.45 -4.57
C PRO A 496 18.25 -8.07 -5.73
N PRO A 497 18.67 -9.34 -5.62
CA PRO A 497 19.30 -10.09 -6.72
C PRO A 497 18.55 -10.01 -8.06
N SER A 498 17.22 -10.02 -8.02
CA SER A 498 16.39 -9.89 -9.23
C SER A 498 16.57 -8.54 -9.94
N PHE A 499 16.88 -7.47 -9.19
CA PHE A 499 17.10 -6.14 -9.74
C PHE A 499 18.47 -6.00 -10.38
N VAL A 500 19.51 -6.63 -9.82
CA VAL A 500 20.83 -6.72 -10.45
C VAL A 500 20.73 -7.40 -11.81
N TYR A 501 20.05 -8.55 -11.85
CA TYR A 501 19.82 -9.28 -13.09
C TYR A 501 19.10 -8.43 -14.14
N LYS A 502 17.97 -7.82 -13.75
CA LYS A 502 17.17 -6.98 -14.63
C LYS A 502 17.93 -5.75 -15.16
N TYR A 503 18.78 -5.16 -14.32
CA TYR A 503 19.63 -4.05 -14.75
C TYR A 503 20.57 -4.45 -15.88
N LEU A 504 21.23 -5.61 -15.77
CA LEU A 504 22.15 -6.09 -16.80
C LEU A 504 21.43 -6.38 -18.12
N GLU A 505 20.22 -6.96 -18.07
CA GLU A 505 19.37 -7.15 -19.26
C GLU A 505 19.03 -5.79 -19.92
N ASP A 506 18.60 -4.79 -19.13
CA ASP A 506 18.31 -3.44 -19.62
C ASP A 506 19.55 -2.72 -20.17
N SER A 507 20.74 -3.04 -19.65
CA SER A 507 22.04 -2.48 -20.08
C SER A 507 22.65 -3.18 -21.30
N GLY A 508 21.94 -4.11 -21.93
CA GLY A 508 22.35 -4.76 -23.17
C GLY A 508 23.33 -5.92 -23.01
N TYR A 509 23.52 -6.43 -21.78
CA TYR A 509 24.18 -7.72 -21.60
C TYR A 509 23.24 -8.84 -22.06
N VAL A 510 23.81 -9.90 -22.63
CA VAL A 510 23.11 -11.10 -23.07
C VAL A 510 23.57 -12.31 -22.27
N ARG A 511 22.69 -13.30 -22.16
CA ARG A 511 22.99 -14.56 -21.47
C ARG A 511 24.12 -15.30 -22.21
N ALA A 512 25.18 -15.66 -21.50
CA ALA A 512 26.28 -16.43 -22.07
C ALA A 512 25.92 -17.91 -22.17
N LYS A 513 26.59 -18.61 -23.10
CA LYS A 513 26.48 -20.07 -23.22
C LYS A 513 27.49 -20.74 -22.30
N VAL A 514 27.02 -21.68 -21.48
CA VAL A 514 27.83 -22.53 -20.60
C VAL A 514 27.55 -23.98 -20.99
N ARG A 515 28.58 -24.72 -21.42
CA ARG A 515 28.47 -26.11 -21.89
C ARG A 515 27.35 -26.33 -22.95
N GLY A 516 27.11 -25.32 -23.79
CA GLY A 516 26.04 -25.33 -24.81
C GLY A 516 24.70 -24.71 -24.38
N TYR A 517 24.50 -24.42 -23.09
CA TYR A 517 23.24 -23.91 -22.53
C TYR A 517 23.28 -22.41 -22.26
N LYS A 518 22.18 -21.69 -22.53
CA LYS A 518 22.09 -20.26 -22.18
C LYS A 518 21.92 -20.11 -20.66
N CYS A 519 22.96 -19.70 -19.95
CA CYS A 519 22.93 -19.53 -18.50
C CYS A 519 22.50 -18.11 -18.12
N ARG A 520 21.56 -17.99 -17.17
CA ARG A 520 21.11 -16.69 -16.64
C ARG A 520 22.09 -16.08 -15.63
N LEU A 521 22.94 -16.89 -14.99
CA LEU A 521 23.94 -16.39 -14.03
C LEU A 521 25.19 -15.84 -14.69
N VAL A 522 25.37 -16.02 -16.01
CA VAL A 522 26.49 -15.44 -16.76
C VAL A 522 25.94 -14.50 -17.82
N MET A 523 26.28 -13.23 -17.69
CA MET A 523 25.83 -12.15 -18.56
C MET A 523 27.06 -11.57 -19.27
N CYS A 524 27.03 -11.37 -20.59
CA CYS A 524 28.14 -10.80 -21.34
C CYS A 524 27.69 -9.75 -22.37
N ARG A 525 28.58 -8.81 -22.70
CA ARG A 525 28.37 -7.89 -23.82
C ARG A 525 28.64 -8.59 -25.14
N LYS A 526 28.05 -8.09 -26.22
CA LYS A 526 28.37 -8.55 -27.57
C LYS A 526 29.86 -8.34 -27.84
N GLY A 527 30.56 -9.43 -28.20
CA GLY A 527 32.01 -9.39 -28.47
C GLY A 527 32.90 -9.53 -27.22
N ALA A 528 32.37 -10.08 -26.12
CA ALA A 528 33.19 -10.36 -24.94
C ALA A 528 34.40 -11.27 -25.25
N PRO A 529 35.58 -11.01 -24.67
CA PRO A 529 36.76 -11.85 -24.82
C PRO A 529 36.49 -13.26 -24.31
N GLU A 530 37.04 -14.25 -25.02
CA GLU A 530 36.91 -15.67 -24.70
C GLU A 530 37.39 -16.02 -23.27
N PRO A 531 38.50 -15.47 -22.73
CA PRO A 531 38.94 -15.77 -21.37
C PRO A 531 37.95 -15.37 -20.27
N ASP A 532 37.26 -14.24 -20.44
CA ASP A 532 36.27 -13.76 -19.46
C ASP A 532 35.02 -14.65 -19.48
N LEU A 533 34.62 -15.08 -20.69
CA LEU A 533 33.52 -16.02 -20.89
C LEU A 533 33.84 -17.38 -20.29
N GLU A 534 35.05 -17.91 -20.51
CA GLU A 534 35.50 -19.19 -19.97
C GLU A 534 35.53 -19.17 -18.43
N ARG A 535 36.07 -18.11 -17.83
CA ARG A 535 36.08 -17.95 -16.37
C ARG A 535 34.67 -17.99 -15.80
N CYS A 536 33.76 -17.16 -16.32
CA CYS A 536 32.38 -17.11 -15.81
C CYS A 536 31.61 -18.41 -16.10
N ALA A 537 31.87 -19.04 -17.26
CA ALA A 537 31.29 -20.33 -17.61
C ALA A 537 31.80 -21.45 -16.69
N GLY A 538 33.06 -21.40 -16.27
CA GLY A 538 33.63 -22.30 -15.27
C GLY A 538 32.92 -22.20 -13.93
N LEU A 539 32.70 -20.98 -13.43
CA LEU A 539 31.97 -20.73 -12.18
C LEU A 539 30.51 -21.22 -12.24
N ALA A 540 29.81 -20.90 -13.33
CA ALA A 540 28.45 -21.38 -13.53
C ALA A 540 28.38 -22.90 -13.70
N GLY A 541 29.34 -23.49 -14.41
CA GLY A 541 29.45 -24.95 -14.55
C GLY A 541 29.65 -25.65 -13.20
N ALA A 542 30.49 -25.08 -12.33
CA ALA A 542 30.67 -25.61 -10.97
C ALA A 542 29.37 -25.56 -10.15
N LEU A 543 28.57 -24.50 -10.26
CA LEU A 543 27.25 -24.44 -9.61
C LEU A 543 26.26 -25.47 -10.18
N MET A 544 26.27 -25.70 -11.50
CA MET A 544 25.41 -26.72 -12.12
C MET A 544 25.75 -28.11 -11.59
N GLU A 545 27.04 -28.44 -11.49
CA GLU A 545 27.49 -29.72 -10.91
C GLU A 545 27.05 -29.86 -9.45
N ALA A 546 27.23 -28.81 -8.63
CA ALA A 546 26.78 -28.84 -7.24
C ALA A 546 25.26 -29.08 -7.10
N VAL A 547 24.44 -28.49 -7.99
CA VAL A 547 22.99 -28.75 -8.01
C VAL A 547 22.70 -30.20 -8.44
N LEU A 548 23.42 -30.73 -9.42
CA LEU A 548 23.25 -32.10 -9.88
C LEU A 548 23.68 -33.14 -8.83
N GLU A 549 24.71 -32.84 -8.04
CA GLU A 549 25.13 -33.68 -6.92
C GLU A 549 24.03 -33.80 -5.86
N GLU A 550 23.34 -32.71 -5.54
CA GLU A 550 22.20 -32.74 -4.61
C GLU A 550 21.01 -33.53 -5.18
N PHE A 551 20.75 -33.43 -6.49
CA PHE A 551 19.74 -34.27 -7.15
C PHE A 551 20.10 -35.75 -7.17
N ASP A 552 21.39 -36.09 -7.25
CA ASP A 552 21.83 -37.48 -7.21
C ASP A 552 21.71 -38.07 -5.78
N ALA A 553 21.71 -37.21 -4.75
CA ALA A 553 21.62 -37.63 -3.35
C ALA A 553 20.20 -37.98 -2.90
N VAL A 554 19.15 -37.55 -3.63
CA VAL A 554 17.74 -37.77 -3.25
C VAL A 554 16.87 -38.16 -4.44
N SER A 555 15.83 -38.95 -4.21
CA SER A 555 14.93 -39.44 -5.27
C SER A 555 13.66 -38.62 -5.48
N HIS A 556 13.47 -37.54 -4.74
CA HIS A 556 12.28 -36.68 -4.83
C HIS A 556 12.61 -35.30 -5.41
N PRO A 557 11.63 -34.60 -6.01
CA PRO A 557 11.84 -33.25 -6.51
C PRO A 557 12.30 -32.28 -5.41
N LEU A 558 13.25 -31.41 -5.75
CA LEU A 558 13.84 -30.43 -4.83
C LEU A 558 13.37 -29.01 -5.15
N THR A 559 13.17 -28.20 -4.11
CA THR A 559 12.85 -26.77 -4.27
C THR A 559 14.12 -25.93 -4.42
N PRO A 560 14.05 -24.75 -5.06
CA PRO A 560 15.18 -23.81 -5.11
C PRO A 560 15.69 -23.40 -3.72
N GLU A 561 14.81 -23.29 -2.73
CA GLU A 561 15.16 -22.95 -1.35
C GLU A 561 16.03 -24.03 -0.71
N TYR A 562 15.67 -25.31 -0.89
CA TYR A 562 16.43 -26.43 -0.37
C TYR A 562 17.82 -26.50 -1.01
N LEU A 563 17.88 -26.39 -2.34
CA LEU A 563 19.13 -26.39 -3.09
C LEU A 563 20.02 -25.23 -2.66
N ALA A 564 19.47 -24.03 -2.51
CA ALA A 564 20.21 -22.87 -2.02
C ALA A 564 20.73 -23.08 -0.59
N GLU A 565 19.95 -23.72 0.30
CA GLU A 565 20.39 -24.06 1.65
C GLU A 565 21.57 -25.04 1.64
N LYS A 566 21.54 -26.06 0.79
CA LYS A 566 22.65 -27.02 0.65
C LYS A 566 23.89 -26.37 0.06
N MET A 567 23.72 -25.54 -0.96
CA MET A 567 24.81 -24.81 -1.60
C MET A 567 25.45 -23.77 -0.67
N LYS A 568 24.74 -23.25 0.36
CA LYS A 568 25.32 -22.36 1.38
C LYS A 568 26.54 -22.96 2.09
N ALA A 569 26.64 -24.29 2.19
CA ALA A 569 27.81 -24.94 2.79
C ALA A 569 29.11 -24.72 1.98
N GLY A 570 29.01 -24.36 0.69
CA GLY A 570 30.14 -24.01 -0.19
C GLY A 570 30.23 -22.53 -0.60
N GLY A 571 29.23 -21.70 -0.24
CA GLY A 571 29.17 -20.28 -0.57
C GLY A 571 27.72 -19.75 -0.57
N ARG A 572 27.48 -18.48 -0.23
CA ARG A 572 26.12 -17.91 -0.13
C ARG A 572 25.50 -17.72 -1.52
N VAL A 573 24.68 -18.67 -1.98
CA VAL A 573 23.87 -18.54 -3.22
C VAL A 573 22.39 -18.31 -2.85
N PRO A 574 21.82 -17.13 -3.16
CA PRO A 574 20.38 -16.87 -3.02
C PRO A 574 19.50 -17.85 -3.82
N PRO A 575 18.33 -18.29 -3.29
CA PRO A 575 17.36 -19.16 -3.99
C PRO A 575 17.00 -18.67 -5.39
N VAL A 576 16.82 -17.37 -5.58
CA VAL A 576 16.51 -16.79 -6.90
C VAL A 576 17.61 -17.03 -7.95
N TYR A 577 18.89 -17.11 -7.55
CA TYR A 577 19.97 -17.48 -8.47
C TYR A 577 19.94 -18.96 -8.81
N VAL A 578 19.59 -19.82 -7.85
CA VAL A 578 19.36 -21.25 -8.11
C VAL A 578 18.20 -21.43 -9.07
N GLU A 579 17.10 -20.69 -8.89
CA GLU A 579 15.97 -20.72 -9.81
C GLU A 579 16.36 -20.24 -11.21
N TYR A 580 17.17 -19.18 -11.33
CA TYR A 580 17.73 -18.75 -12.61
C TYR A 580 18.59 -19.81 -13.29
N LEU A 581 19.34 -20.59 -12.51
CA LEU A 581 20.16 -21.70 -12.99
C LEU A 581 19.30 -22.88 -13.45
N LEU A 582 18.30 -23.28 -12.66
CA LEU A 582 17.39 -24.38 -12.96
C LEU A 582 16.58 -24.11 -14.24
N ASN A 583 16.09 -22.89 -14.42
CA ASN A 583 15.44 -22.48 -15.66
C ASN A 583 16.37 -22.59 -16.89
N ALA A 584 17.67 -22.36 -16.71
CA ALA A 584 18.66 -22.54 -17.78
C ALA A 584 18.93 -24.03 -18.06
N MET A 585 19.02 -24.85 -17.02
CA MET A 585 19.17 -26.31 -17.11
C MET A 585 17.95 -26.97 -17.77
N GLU A 586 16.74 -26.49 -17.48
CA GLU A 586 15.49 -26.96 -18.08
C GLU A 586 15.40 -26.65 -19.56
N SER A 587 15.82 -25.44 -19.96
CA SER A 587 15.94 -25.09 -21.38
C SER A 587 16.89 -26.02 -22.14
N GLY A 588 17.79 -26.68 -21.41
CA GLY A 588 18.72 -27.70 -21.89
C GLY A 588 18.24 -29.14 -21.77
N GLY A 589 17.09 -29.39 -21.15
CA GLY A 589 16.55 -30.73 -20.86
C GLY A 589 17.21 -31.46 -19.69
N ILE A 590 18.11 -30.82 -18.93
CA ILE A 590 18.85 -31.47 -17.83
C ILE A 590 17.97 -31.68 -16.60
N VAL A 591 17.06 -30.74 -16.35
CA VAL A 591 16.09 -30.78 -15.26
C VAL A 591 14.71 -30.51 -15.82
N ARG A 592 13.68 -30.89 -15.07
CA ARG A 592 12.28 -30.67 -15.39
C ARG A 592 11.56 -30.09 -14.18
N ARG A 593 10.71 -29.09 -14.42
CA ARG A 593 9.84 -28.54 -13.39
C ARG A 593 8.69 -29.49 -13.05
N ASP A 594 8.44 -29.65 -11.75
CA ASP A 594 7.34 -30.42 -11.16
C ASP A 594 6.66 -29.58 -10.07
N GLY A 595 5.68 -28.77 -10.48
CA GLY A 595 5.07 -27.74 -9.63
C GLY A 595 6.08 -26.65 -9.22
N ASP A 596 6.27 -26.50 -7.91
CA ASP A 596 7.26 -25.59 -7.31
C ASP A 596 8.63 -26.25 -7.08
N SER A 597 8.75 -27.54 -7.41
CA SER A 597 9.98 -28.32 -7.28
C SER A 597 10.56 -28.66 -8.66
N TRP A 598 11.78 -29.20 -8.64
CA TRP A 598 12.55 -29.56 -9.81
C TRP A 598 13.04 -30.99 -9.67
N SER A 599 13.17 -31.71 -10.79
CA SER A 599 13.72 -33.07 -10.81
C SER A 599 14.61 -33.27 -12.02
N VAL A 600 15.52 -34.24 -11.95
CA VAL A 600 16.29 -34.67 -13.12
C VAL A 600 15.49 -35.76 -13.85
N PRO A 601 15.40 -35.74 -15.19
CA PRO A 601 14.87 -36.86 -15.95
C PRO A 601 15.56 -38.18 -15.61
N LEU A 602 14.76 -39.21 -15.37
CA LEU A 602 15.24 -40.53 -14.95
C LEU A 602 16.26 -41.13 -15.94
N ASP A 603 16.06 -40.88 -17.25
CA ASP A 603 16.95 -41.26 -18.35
C ASP A 603 18.38 -40.73 -18.14
N ASP A 604 18.51 -39.47 -17.73
CA ASP A 604 19.80 -38.81 -17.52
C ASP A 604 20.45 -39.25 -16.21
N SER A 605 19.65 -39.44 -15.14
CA SER A 605 20.13 -39.98 -13.86
C SER A 605 20.73 -41.38 -14.03
N ILE A 606 20.04 -42.26 -14.75
CA ILE A 606 20.51 -43.63 -15.01
C ILE A 606 21.76 -43.62 -15.90
N SER A 607 21.77 -42.77 -16.94
CA SER A 607 22.94 -42.61 -17.81
C SER A 607 24.18 -42.20 -17.01
N ARG A 608 24.05 -41.21 -16.12
CA ARG A 608 25.15 -40.76 -15.25
C ARG A 608 25.65 -41.83 -14.28
N VAL A 609 24.75 -42.62 -13.68
CA VAL A 609 25.18 -43.75 -12.82
C VAL A 609 25.97 -44.78 -13.60
N LEU A 610 25.53 -45.12 -14.82
CA LEU A 610 26.23 -46.06 -15.69
C LEU A 610 27.59 -45.50 -16.14
N GLU A 611 27.69 -44.20 -16.42
CA GLU A 611 28.92 -43.53 -16.82
C GLU A 611 29.93 -43.40 -15.67
N ARG A 612 29.47 -43.09 -14.44
CA ARG A 612 30.35 -43.07 -13.25
C ARG A 612 30.92 -44.45 -12.92
N ASN A 613 30.22 -45.50 -13.31
CA ASN A 613 30.63 -46.89 -13.12
C ASN A 613 31.26 -47.50 -14.39
N THR A 614 32.01 -46.70 -15.17
CA THR A 614 32.73 -47.19 -16.35
C THR A 614 33.63 -48.39 -16.00
N GLY A 615 33.36 -49.54 -16.62
CA GLY A 615 34.10 -50.79 -16.39
C GLY A 615 33.36 -51.82 -15.52
N HIS A 616 32.26 -51.43 -14.86
CA HIS A 616 31.40 -52.34 -14.11
C HIS A 616 30.02 -52.47 -14.77
N SER A 617 29.33 -53.57 -14.49
CA SER A 617 27.94 -53.78 -14.89
C SER A 617 27.05 -53.73 -13.65
N LEU A 618 25.97 -52.95 -13.71
CA LEU A 618 25.05 -52.75 -12.61
C LEU A 618 23.72 -53.45 -12.90
N THR A 619 23.15 -54.11 -11.91
CA THR A 619 21.78 -54.63 -11.97
C THR A 619 20.77 -53.49 -11.83
N THR A 620 19.53 -53.69 -12.32
CA THR A 620 18.43 -52.72 -12.08
C THR A 620 18.30 -52.37 -10.58
N GLN A 621 18.42 -53.35 -9.68
CA GLN A 621 18.38 -53.10 -8.23
C GLN A 621 19.57 -52.28 -7.70
N GLN A 622 20.76 -52.43 -8.27
CA GLN A 622 21.92 -51.61 -7.91
C GLN A 622 21.73 -50.18 -8.42
N ILE A 623 21.25 -50.00 -9.65
CA ILE A 623 20.93 -48.67 -10.21
C ILE A 623 19.86 -47.97 -9.36
N MET A 624 18.80 -48.68 -8.98
CA MET A 624 17.76 -48.15 -8.10
C MET A 624 18.31 -47.77 -6.72
N ARG A 625 19.23 -48.57 -6.16
CA ARG A 625 19.85 -48.27 -4.86
C ARG A 625 20.76 -47.05 -4.93
N GLU A 626 21.58 -46.95 -5.97
CA GLU A 626 22.46 -45.79 -6.23
C GLU A 626 21.66 -44.50 -6.39
N LEU A 627 20.52 -44.56 -7.09
CA LEU A 627 19.64 -43.41 -7.30
C LEU A 627 18.59 -43.22 -6.20
N SER A 628 18.63 -44.01 -5.12
CA SER A 628 17.63 -44.00 -4.04
C SER A 628 16.17 -44.14 -4.53
N ILE A 629 15.94 -44.81 -5.67
CA ILE A 629 14.62 -45.02 -6.28
C ILE A 629 13.87 -46.11 -5.49
N PRO A 630 12.60 -45.87 -5.08
CA PRO A 630 11.77 -46.87 -4.42
C PRO A 630 11.64 -48.17 -5.24
N ARG A 631 11.65 -49.32 -4.55
CA ARG A 631 11.50 -50.64 -5.23
C ARG A 631 10.22 -50.78 -6.05
N THR A 632 9.19 -50.01 -5.72
CA THR A 632 7.90 -49.97 -6.44
C THR A 632 8.04 -49.44 -7.86
N ASP A 633 9.10 -48.69 -8.16
CA ASP A 633 9.25 -47.97 -9.42
C ASP A 633 10.19 -48.69 -10.40
N GLY A 634 10.46 -49.98 -10.15
CA GLY A 634 11.37 -50.79 -10.96
C GLY A 634 10.97 -50.87 -12.44
N ASP A 635 9.66 -50.93 -12.71
CA ASP A 635 9.13 -50.96 -14.08
C ASP A 635 9.49 -49.69 -14.87
N ALA A 636 9.49 -48.53 -14.21
CA ALA A 636 9.88 -47.26 -14.84
C ALA A 636 11.38 -47.26 -15.19
N VAL A 637 12.23 -47.77 -14.30
CA VAL A 637 13.67 -47.91 -14.52
C VAL A 637 13.96 -48.86 -15.69
N ASP A 638 13.26 -49.98 -15.78
CA ASP A 638 13.43 -50.94 -16.89
C ASP A 638 13.00 -50.34 -18.24
N VAL A 639 11.89 -49.58 -18.27
CA VAL A 639 11.44 -48.85 -19.48
C VAL A 639 12.49 -47.82 -19.94
N VAL A 640 13.11 -47.12 -18.98
CA VAL A 640 14.16 -46.14 -19.28
C VAL A 640 15.43 -46.83 -19.78
N LEU A 641 15.86 -47.91 -19.13
CA LEU A 641 17.03 -48.68 -19.56
C LEU A 641 16.86 -49.25 -20.97
N ASP A 642 15.67 -49.72 -21.33
CA ASP A 642 15.39 -50.15 -22.71
C ASP A 642 15.42 -48.98 -23.71
N ARG A 643 14.96 -47.78 -23.32
CA ARG A 643 15.12 -46.56 -24.13
C ARG A 643 16.60 -46.19 -24.32
N LEU A 644 17.38 -46.17 -23.24
CA LEU A 644 18.82 -45.89 -23.28
C LEU A 644 19.59 -46.95 -24.09
N ARG A 645 19.11 -48.19 -24.10
CA ARG A 645 19.62 -49.25 -24.97
C ARG A 645 19.37 -48.95 -26.44
N LYS A 646 18.15 -48.53 -26.77
CA LYS A 646 17.74 -48.18 -28.14
C LYS A 646 18.47 -46.93 -28.66
N SER A 647 18.74 -45.96 -27.79
CA SER A 647 19.54 -44.77 -28.15
C SER A 647 21.04 -45.06 -28.23
N GLY A 648 21.49 -46.24 -27.76
CA GLY A 648 22.89 -46.63 -27.75
C GLY A 648 23.72 -46.00 -26.61
N THR A 649 23.06 -45.41 -25.61
CA THR A 649 23.70 -44.80 -24.43
C THR A 649 24.06 -45.84 -23.38
N ALA A 650 23.21 -46.86 -23.22
CA ALA A 650 23.43 -48.00 -22.35
C ALA A 650 23.51 -49.30 -23.16
N ILE A 651 24.22 -50.30 -22.63
CA ILE A 651 24.22 -51.66 -23.15
C ILE A 651 23.84 -52.65 -22.05
N GLU A 652 23.01 -53.61 -22.41
CA GLU A 652 22.73 -54.76 -21.56
C GLU A 652 23.78 -55.84 -21.87
N ILE A 653 24.75 -56.00 -20.98
CA ILE A 653 25.87 -56.94 -21.18
C ILE A 653 25.40 -58.37 -20.93
N LEU A 654 24.53 -58.53 -19.92
CA LEU A 654 23.88 -59.77 -19.52
C LEU A 654 22.46 -59.44 -19.11
N ARG A 655 21.57 -60.43 -19.15
CA ARG A 655 20.16 -60.24 -18.78
C ARG A 655 20.03 -59.55 -17.42
N GLY A 656 19.47 -58.34 -17.41
CA GLY A 656 19.27 -57.51 -16.22
C GLY A 656 20.54 -56.82 -15.68
N ARG A 657 21.63 -56.77 -16.44
CA ARG A 657 22.87 -56.06 -16.10
C ARG A 657 23.29 -55.09 -17.19
N TRP A 658 23.47 -53.84 -16.77
CA TRP A 658 23.59 -52.67 -17.62
C TRP A 658 24.94 -52.00 -17.42
N ALA A 659 25.50 -51.44 -18.49
CA ALA A 659 26.72 -50.65 -18.47
C ALA A 659 26.63 -49.49 -19.46
N ALA A 660 27.45 -48.46 -19.29
CA ALA A 660 27.58 -47.40 -20.27
C ALA A 660 28.16 -47.93 -21.59
N ALA A 661 27.63 -47.48 -22.73
CA ALA A 661 28.03 -47.98 -24.04
C ALA A 661 29.51 -47.72 -24.38
N GLY A 662 30.10 -46.63 -23.86
CA GLY A 662 31.52 -46.27 -24.06
C GLY A 662 32.52 -47.15 -23.30
N GLY A 663 32.12 -47.80 -22.20
CA GLY A 663 32.96 -48.71 -21.41
C GLY A 663 32.86 -50.19 -21.83
N GLY A 664 32.20 -50.46 -22.96
CA GLY A 664 31.66 -51.77 -23.27
C GLY A 664 32.66 -52.92 -23.32
N ALA A 665 33.90 -52.71 -23.76
CA ALA A 665 34.91 -53.79 -23.84
C ALA A 665 35.40 -54.25 -22.46
N ASP A 666 35.64 -53.31 -21.55
CA ASP A 666 36.13 -53.60 -20.19
C ASP A 666 35.00 -54.13 -19.31
N ALA A 667 33.80 -53.58 -19.46
CA ALA A 667 32.60 -54.07 -18.79
C ALA A 667 32.15 -55.46 -19.34
N LEU A 668 32.36 -55.76 -20.63
CA LEU A 668 32.14 -57.10 -21.20
C LEU A 668 33.11 -58.12 -20.60
N ALA A 669 34.39 -57.77 -20.49
CA ALA A 669 35.41 -58.64 -19.90
C ALA A 669 35.13 -58.89 -18.41
N HIS A 670 34.75 -57.84 -17.66
CA HIS A 670 34.41 -57.94 -16.24
C HIS A 670 33.09 -58.70 -16.01
N GLY A 671 32.03 -58.39 -16.76
CA GLY A 671 30.74 -59.07 -16.67
C GLY A 671 30.83 -60.55 -17.04
N ALA A 672 31.66 -60.90 -18.03
CA ALA A 672 31.94 -62.28 -18.36
C ALA A 672 32.70 -62.99 -17.24
N TYR A 673 33.70 -62.35 -16.64
CA TYR A 673 34.42 -62.87 -15.48
C TYR A 673 33.48 -63.12 -14.29
N GLU A 674 32.62 -62.16 -13.93
CA GLU A 674 31.63 -62.34 -12.86
C GLU A 674 30.63 -63.46 -13.17
N THR A 675 30.20 -63.60 -14.42
CA THR A 675 29.34 -64.70 -14.87
C THR A 675 30.05 -66.05 -14.75
N ALA A 676 31.36 -66.10 -15.03
CA ALA A 676 32.17 -67.29 -14.84
C ALA A 676 32.23 -67.68 -13.37
N VAL A 677 32.41 -66.69 -12.48
CA VAL A 677 32.45 -66.88 -11.03
C VAL A 677 31.09 -67.33 -10.48
N ASP A 678 29.97 -66.73 -10.92
CA ASP A 678 28.62 -67.14 -10.51
C ASP A 678 28.25 -68.54 -11.04
N LEU A 679 28.51 -68.82 -12.33
CA LEU A 679 28.30 -70.16 -12.90
C LEU A 679 29.15 -71.21 -12.18
N TYR A 680 30.41 -70.89 -11.86
CA TYR A 680 31.28 -71.75 -11.07
C TYR A 680 30.75 -71.93 -9.64
N GLY A 681 30.25 -70.86 -9.03
CA GLY A 681 29.59 -70.83 -7.72
C GLY A 681 28.24 -71.57 -7.68
N ARG A 682 27.68 -71.94 -8.83
CA ARG A 682 26.46 -72.78 -8.95
C ARG A 682 26.76 -74.23 -9.33
N LEU A 683 28.01 -74.60 -9.62
CA LEU A 683 28.39 -75.99 -9.89
C LEU A 683 28.26 -76.84 -8.61
N PRO A 684 27.88 -78.13 -8.71
CA PRO A 684 27.94 -79.06 -7.58
C PRO A 684 29.35 -79.11 -6.97
N GLU A 685 29.47 -79.20 -5.65
CA GLU A 685 30.74 -79.07 -4.91
C GLU A 685 31.84 -80.04 -5.39
N ASN A 686 31.42 -81.25 -5.76
CA ASN A 686 32.23 -82.31 -6.36
C ASN A 686 32.81 -81.95 -7.74
N ARG A 687 32.21 -81.01 -8.50
CA ARG A 687 32.83 -80.44 -9.72
C ARG A 687 33.76 -79.27 -9.41
N ARG A 688 33.46 -78.43 -8.40
CA ARG A 688 34.36 -77.34 -7.97
C ARG A 688 35.69 -77.84 -7.44
N ARG A 689 35.71 -78.99 -6.74
CA ARG A 689 36.95 -79.59 -6.23
C ARG A 689 37.88 -80.16 -7.32
N ARG A 690 37.38 -80.39 -8.54
CA ARG A 690 38.14 -81.00 -9.66
C ARG A 690 38.54 -80.03 -10.77
N THR A 691 38.11 -78.77 -10.70
CA THR A 691 38.34 -77.80 -11.77
C THR A 691 38.64 -76.46 -11.11
N SER A 692 39.85 -75.92 -11.26
CA SER A 692 40.14 -74.57 -10.77
C SER A 692 39.39 -73.54 -11.63
N VAL A 693 39.07 -72.36 -11.07
CA VAL A 693 38.51 -71.24 -11.85
C VAL A 693 39.40 -70.94 -13.07
N ALA A 694 40.71 -71.11 -12.93
CA ALA A 694 41.69 -70.97 -14.02
C ALA A 694 41.49 -71.96 -15.18
N ALA A 695 41.00 -73.17 -14.93
CA ALA A 695 40.70 -74.16 -15.97
C ALA A 695 39.36 -73.89 -16.70
N PHE A 696 38.50 -73.02 -16.16
CA PHE A 696 37.22 -72.63 -16.79
C PHE A 696 37.36 -71.39 -17.69
N LEU A 697 38.39 -70.57 -17.47
CA LEU A 697 38.68 -69.34 -18.23
C LEU A 697 38.88 -69.58 -19.75
N PRO A 698 39.54 -70.66 -20.23
CA PRO A 698 39.67 -70.96 -21.66
C PRO A 698 38.34 -71.26 -22.37
N TYR A 699 37.34 -71.76 -21.64
CA TYR A 699 36.00 -71.95 -22.21
C TYR A 699 35.24 -70.62 -22.30
N LEU A 700 35.56 -69.69 -21.40
CA LEU A 700 34.89 -68.40 -21.27
C LEU A 700 35.31 -67.40 -22.35
N GLY A 701 36.61 -67.24 -22.59
CA GLY A 701 37.11 -66.38 -23.69
C GLY A 701 36.72 -66.88 -25.08
N LYS A 702 36.55 -68.20 -25.29
CA LYS A 702 35.99 -68.74 -26.54
C LYS A 702 34.52 -68.31 -26.70
N ARG A 703 33.76 -68.39 -25.61
CA ARG A 703 32.36 -67.98 -25.60
C ARG A 703 32.17 -66.47 -25.74
N LEU A 704 33.09 -65.67 -25.17
CA LEU A 704 33.16 -64.22 -25.35
C LEU A 704 33.48 -63.84 -26.80
N TRP A 705 34.45 -64.52 -27.39
CA TRP A 705 34.77 -64.39 -28.81
C TRP A 705 33.55 -64.70 -29.68
N ASP A 706 32.90 -65.85 -29.47
CA ASP A 706 31.72 -66.27 -30.22
C ASP A 706 30.54 -65.29 -30.06
N LEU A 707 30.32 -64.74 -28.85
CA LEU A 707 29.28 -63.74 -28.60
C LEU A 707 29.60 -62.40 -29.27
N GLY A 708 30.84 -61.94 -29.19
CA GLY A 708 31.29 -60.72 -29.85
C GLY A 708 31.23 -60.80 -31.37
N MET A 709 31.52 -61.98 -31.93
CA MET A 709 31.34 -62.30 -33.35
C MET A 709 29.87 -62.22 -33.78
N ARG A 710 28.94 -62.76 -32.97
CA ARG A 710 27.48 -62.70 -33.27
C ARG A 710 26.89 -61.30 -33.13
N ALA A 711 27.46 -60.48 -32.25
CA ALA A 711 27.01 -59.09 -32.04
C ALA A 711 27.65 -58.07 -33.00
N GLY A 712 28.49 -58.51 -33.97
CA GLY A 712 29.18 -57.63 -34.91
C GLY A 712 30.27 -56.76 -34.28
N ARG A 713 30.79 -57.13 -33.11
CA ARG A 713 31.77 -56.35 -32.31
C ARG A 713 33.12 -57.07 -32.20
N GLN A 714 33.67 -57.47 -33.33
CA GLN A 714 34.87 -58.31 -33.42
C GLN A 714 36.10 -57.70 -32.74
N GLU A 715 36.36 -56.40 -32.92
CA GLU A 715 37.51 -55.74 -32.31
C GLU A 715 37.40 -55.58 -30.79
N ALA A 716 36.19 -55.44 -30.26
CA ALA A 716 35.98 -55.35 -28.80
C ALA A 716 36.18 -56.72 -28.15
N ALA A 717 35.65 -57.77 -28.78
CA ALA A 717 35.86 -59.15 -28.36
C ALA A 717 37.33 -59.55 -28.41
N LYS A 718 38.02 -59.15 -29.49
CA LYS A 718 39.46 -59.33 -29.64
C LYS A 718 40.26 -58.62 -28.57
N ARG A 719 40.00 -57.33 -28.32
CA ARG A 719 40.68 -56.59 -27.24
C ARG A 719 40.44 -57.18 -25.86
N ALA A 720 39.24 -57.69 -25.59
CA ALA A 720 38.94 -58.37 -24.32
C ALA A 720 39.71 -59.68 -24.17
N VAL A 721 39.76 -60.51 -25.22
CA VAL A 721 40.55 -61.76 -25.23
C VAL A 721 42.04 -61.46 -25.16
N ASP A 722 42.55 -60.47 -25.90
CA ASP A 722 43.95 -60.06 -25.89
C ASP A 722 44.39 -59.55 -24.49
N ARG A 723 43.53 -58.82 -23.77
CA ARG A 723 43.79 -58.46 -22.36
C ARG A 723 43.77 -59.66 -21.43
N MET A 724 42.84 -60.59 -21.62
CA MET A 724 42.83 -61.84 -20.84
C MET A 724 44.12 -62.64 -21.06
N VAL A 725 44.68 -62.62 -22.27
CA VAL A 725 45.99 -63.20 -22.58
C VAL A 725 47.11 -62.43 -21.88
N ALA A 726 47.13 -61.10 -21.99
CA ALA A 726 48.16 -60.24 -21.40
C ALA A 726 48.24 -60.35 -19.87
N ASP A 727 47.09 -60.51 -19.20
CA ASP A 727 47.00 -60.72 -17.76
C ASP A 727 47.36 -62.15 -17.31
N GLY A 728 47.75 -63.04 -18.24
CA GLY A 728 48.04 -64.45 -17.97
C GLY A 728 46.79 -65.28 -17.63
N LYS A 729 45.60 -64.75 -17.90
CA LYS A 729 44.30 -65.39 -17.60
C LYS A 729 43.77 -66.26 -18.75
N TRP A 730 44.47 -66.28 -19.89
CA TRP A 730 44.18 -67.12 -21.05
C TRP A 730 45.47 -67.63 -21.70
N THR A 731 45.56 -68.94 -21.96
CA THR A 731 46.72 -69.58 -22.61
C THR A 731 46.36 -70.46 -23.82
N GLY A 732 45.10 -70.45 -24.26
CA GLY A 732 44.65 -71.20 -25.44
C GLY A 732 45.00 -70.47 -26.76
N PRO A 733 45.11 -71.18 -27.90
CA PRO A 733 45.25 -70.52 -29.20
C PRO A 733 43.97 -69.72 -29.52
N LEU A 734 44.16 -68.51 -30.06
CA LEU A 734 43.10 -67.61 -30.55
C LEU A 734 42.34 -68.22 -31.73
#